data_AF-A0AAU9KZS4-F1
#
_entry.id   AF-A0AAU9KZS4-F1
#
_cell.length_a   1.000
_cell.length_b   1.000
_cell.length_c   1.000
_cell.angle_alpha   90.00
_cell.angle_beta   90.00
_cell.angle_gamma   90.00
#
_symmetry.space_group_name_H-M   'P 1'
#
loop_
_entity.id
_entity.type
_entity.pdbx_description
1 polymer ?
#
loop_
_entity_poly.entity_id
_entity_poly.type
_entity_poly.pdbx_seq_one_letter_code
_entity_poly.pdbx_strand_id
1 'polypeptide(L)'
;MIEMTISRHDATESLSSSSSLPSSSSSLSSSCNHELVLRNLLDQESHVITAPLISALGNDTSLAYFISFIARVDSDHIQTLPDGPDENQLATAQDVVKRREDENQDNVTLELMTSYRATMLLTNDDTAEALLTLLGDKSKLLTRCLFRVFQRDAKGNLRHACRVIDQLLRFYLDDVYDVLGKDASTVARYMGSMLPYLEHAPVAELFLTLVCKPHSAAVMRFYTSTPPKKWAFFRALSEWKVLLVLANHVCSTEYGETHTVGAADVFVELLDRLAADENGQLLLQPAAYCPELLEGLIYAAVELKDSKKTAQRTVGQRTAAMKCVFRLLQKSTLEKVQGPPTSPYQSFGATIVNLVPNQLGALREKIYELVEQHLGELLKYLIQKYVSQQNIEMPDEESGKPLPESAVRHTAYVVKVPFTELRLILVETLVEVMTHNPRLMSEYFDANVWRVLVTWFFEYSHNNLYHAAFYQLVFIALRTDNQQALEVLVKKLKLATLLVEHYRADGDSTSNKGYILQICNAIRLQAASQSPDAFLRNFLQSHTTWRGFEQELRDRTSLLCVNGLGFAVPQAVRPGYQKDSWQMLNEEQDAGIDHGSEFARSLGFVDDVAWPEDDAVDGNKKRKKKKKGKRTLHLPNSNGIHDVDEADSTDDEFTSKPEDIAAAALIAAEEAELAANGFRGSKFGTANGASTPKKKSKKKQHKK
;
A
#
# COMPACT_ATOMS: atom_id res chain seq x y z
N MET A 1 -79.03 18.10 2.05
CA MET A 1 -79.73 17.52 0.90
C MET A 1 -79.50 16.02 0.98
N ILE A 2 -80.29 15.30 1.78
CA ILE A 2 -81.61 14.71 1.43
C ILE A 2 -81.41 13.74 0.25
N GLU A 3 -81.16 12.46 0.59
CA GLU A 3 -82.02 11.28 0.28
C GLU A 3 -81.83 10.79 -1.17
N MET A 4 -81.91 9.52 -1.56
CA MET A 4 -82.81 8.47 -1.08
C MET A 4 -82.34 7.12 -1.64
N THR A 5 -82.35 6.11 -0.79
CA THR A 5 -82.35 4.68 -1.13
C THR A 5 -83.72 4.30 -1.69
N ILE A 6 -83.80 3.59 -2.82
CA ILE A 6 -84.97 2.78 -3.18
C ILE A 6 -84.52 1.42 -3.71
N SER A 7 -84.82 0.40 -2.91
CA SER A 7 -84.88 -1.01 -3.28
C SER A 7 -86.30 -1.32 -3.79
N ARG A 8 -86.42 -2.21 -4.78
CA ARG A 8 -87.64 -3.00 -4.99
C ARG A 8 -87.29 -4.39 -5.54
N HIS A 9 -87.64 -5.39 -4.73
CA HIS A 9 -87.84 -6.79 -5.06
C HIS A 9 -88.92 -6.97 -6.14
N ASP A 10 -88.78 -7.97 -7.01
CA ASP A 10 -89.58 -9.20 -6.90
C ASP A 10 -89.09 -10.34 -7.79
N ALA A 11 -89.24 -11.54 -7.25
CA ALA A 11 -88.81 -12.83 -7.75
C ALA A 11 -89.86 -13.47 -8.67
N THR A 12 -89.41 -14.31 -9.62
CA THR A 12 -90.12 -15.54 -10.00
C THR A 12 -89.12 -16.60 -10.41
N GLU A 13 -89.20 -17.75 -9.74
CA GLU A 13 -88.42 -18.96 -9.98
C GLU A 13 -88.84 -19.65 -11.28
N SER A 14 -87.88 -20.23 -12.02
CA SER A 14 -88.05 -21.56 -12.61
C SER A 14 -86.69 -22.20 -12.89
N LEU A 15 -86.58 -23.47 -12.49
CA LEU A 15 -85.39 -24.32 -12.56
C LEU A 15 -85.04 -24.72 -14.00
N SER A 16 -83.75 -24.70 -14.36
CA SER A 16 -83.00 -25.92 -14.76
C SER A 16 -81.59 -25.61 -15.31
N SER A 17 -80.61 -26.30 -14.70
CA SER A 17 -79.23 -26.63 -15.10
C SER A 17 -78.75 -26.35 -16.55
N SER A 18 -77.60 -25.68 -16.69
CA SER A 18 -76.31 -26.31 -17.08
C SER A 18 -75.17 -25.30 -17.35
N SER A 19 -74.09 -25.48 -16.58
CA SER A 19 -72.66 -25.20 -16.81
C SER A 19 -72.20 -24.00 -17.66
N SER A 20 -71.58 -23.05 -16.96
CA SER A 20 -70.69 -21.99 -17.43
C SER A 20 -69.22 -22.44 -17.48
N LEU A 21 -68.49 -21.99 -18.51
CA LEU A 21 -67.03 -21.78 -18.51
C LEU A 21 -66.66 -20.72 -19.56
N PRO A 22 -65.90 -19.67 -19.22
CA PRO A 22 -65.03 -18.99 -20.18
C PRO A 22 -63.55 -19.06 -19.77
N SER A 23 -62.75 -19.60 -20.70
CA SER A 23 -61.38 -19.22 -21.08
C SER A 23 -60.48 -18.47 -20.09
N SER A 24 -59.59 -19.20 -19.41
CA SER A 24 -58.41 -18.69 -18.69
C SER A 24 -57.12 -19.47 -19.01
N SER A 25 -57.05 -20.17 -20.16
CA SER A 25 -56.00 -21.15 -20.47
C SER A 25 -54.99 -20.76 -21.57
N SER A 26 -55.05 -19.57 -22.15
CA SER A 26 -54.21 -19.21 -23.31
C SER A 26 -52.87 -18.51 -22.99
N SER A 27 -52.70 -17.91 -21.80
CA SER A 27 -51.45 -17.22 -21.43
C SER A 27 -50.39 -18.16 -20.84
N LEU A 28 -50.82 -19.17 -20.06
CA LEU A 28 -49.96 -20.17 -19.41
C LEU A 28 -49.29 -21.14 -20.40
N SER A 29 -49.93 -21.43 -21.53
CA SER A 29 -49.40 -22.35 -22.54
C SER A 29 -48.29 -21.74 -23.40
N SER A 30 -48.27 -20.41 -23.60
CA SER A 30 -47.20 -19.75 -24.39
C SER A 30 -45.89 -19.59 -23.62
N SER A 31 -45.95 -19.29 -22.31
CA SER A 31 -44.76 -19.17 -21.44
C SER A 31 -43.99 -20.49 -21.35
N CYS A 32 -44.70 -21.60 -21.16
CA CYS A 32 -44.13 -22.95 -21.08
C CYS A 32 -43.44 -23.38 -22.39
N ASN A 33 -43.96 -22.95 -23.54
CA ASN A 33 -43.34 -23.23 -24.84
C ASN A 33 -42.02 -22.48 -25.05
N HIS A 34 -41.90 -21.22 -24.59
CA HIS A 34 -40.67 -20.45 -24.74
C HIS A 34 -39.53 -20.96 -23.84
N GLU A 35 -39.84 -21.42 -22.62
CA GLU A 35 -38.85 -21.98 -21.69
C GLU A 35 -38.24 -23.30 -22.20
N LEU A 36 -39.08 -24.21 -22.72
CA LEU A 36 -38.64 -25.46 -23.33
C LEU A 36 -37.80 -25.22 -24.59
N VAL A 37 -38.15 -24.22 -25.40
CA VAL A 37 -37.37 -23.83 -26.59
C VAL A 37 -35.99 -23.29 -26.20
N LEU A 38 -35.89 -22.46 -25.15
CA LEU A 38 -34.61 -21.91 -24.69
C LEU A 38 -33.67 -23.00 -24.14
N ARG A 39 -34.20 -23.96 -23.35
CA ARG A 39 -33.40 -25.10 -22.86
C ARG A 39 -32.93 -25.99 -24.00
N ASN A 40 -33.83 -26.40 -24.90
CA ASN A 40 -33.48 -27.24 -26.04
C ASN A 40 -32.44 -26.59 -26.97
N LEU A 41 -32.43 -25.25 -27.06
CA LEU A 41 -31.46 -24.51 -27.87
C LEU A 41 -30.09 -24.42 -27.18
N LEU A 42 -30.05 -24.20 -25.87
CA LEU A 42 -28.81 -24.21 -25.10
C LEU A 42 -28.20 -25.61 -24.98
N ASP A 43 -28.97 -26.67 -25.21
CA ASP A 43 -28.47 -28.06 -25.26
C ASP A 43 -27.79 -28.41 -26.59
N GLN A 44 -28.06 -27.67 -27.68
CA GLN A 44 -27.39 -27.85 -28.97
C GLN A 44 -25.96 -27.26 -28.97
N GLU A 45 -25.02 -27.94 -29.62
CA GLU A 45 -23.61 -27.53 -29.67
C GLU A 45 -23.33 -26.31 -30.58
N SER A 46 -24.28 -25.93 -31.46
CA SER A 46 -24.10 -24.83 -32.42
C SER A 46 -24.65 -23.50 -31.91
N HIS A 47 -23.77 -22.51 -31.74
CA HIS A 47 -24.09 -21.14 -31.30
C HIS A 47 -24.66 -20.23 -32.41
N VAL A 48 -25.58 -20.73 -33.25
CA VAL A 48 -26.14 -19.92 -34.34
C VAL A 48 -27.28 -19.07 -33.81
N ILE A 49 -27.10 -17.75 -33.87
CA ILE A 49 -28.17 -16.78 -33.56
C ILE A 49 -29.23 -16.88 -34.67
N THR A 50 -30.42 -17.37 -34.33
CA THR A 50 -31.55 -17.48 -35.26
C THR A 50 -32.58 -16.37 -35.02
N ALA A 51 -33.27 -15.90 -36.06
CA ALA A 51 -34.31 -14.87 -35.92
C ALA A 51 -35.42 -15.23 -34.90
N PRO A 52 -35.89 -16.49 -34.78
CA PRO A 52 -36.84 -16.89 -33.74
C PRO A 52 -36.29 -16.73 -32.32
N LEU A 53 -34.98 -16.97 -32.11
CA LEU A 53 -34.34 -16.77 -30.82
C LEU A 53 -34.30 -15.29 -30.43
N ILE A 54 -33.93 -14.41 -31.35
CA ILE A 54 -33.95 -12.95 -31.11
C ILE A 54 -35.38 -12.48 -30.79
N SER A 55 -36.38 -12.97 -31.52
CA SER A 55 -37.79 -12.65 -31.26
C SER A 55 -38.24 -13.15 -29.88
N ALA A 56 -37.80 -14.33 -29.44
CA ALA A 56 -38.13 -14.87 -28.11
C ALA A 56 -37.45 -14.06 -26.99
N LEU A 57 -36.18 -13.70 -27.17
CA LEU A 57 -35.43 -12.85 -26.23
C LEU A 57 -35.89 -11.39 -26.23
N GLY A 58 -36.67 -10.95 -27.22
CA GLY A 58 -37.33 -9.65 -27.23
C GLY A 58 -38.38 -9.47 -26.13
N ASN A 59 -38.91 -10.56 -25.59
CA ASN A 59 -39.83 -10.54 -24.44
C ASN A 59 -39.05 -10.46 -23.12
N ASP A 60 -39.38 -9.48 -22.28
CA ASP A 60 -38.70 -9.22 -21.00
C ASP A 60 -38.71 -10.43 -20.06
N THR A 61 -39.81 -11.18 -19.99
CA THR A 61 -39.91 -12.34 -19.10
C THR A 61 -39.06 -13.50 -19.59
N SER A 62 -39.05 -13.75 -20.91
CA SER A 62 -38.21 -14.77 -21.54
C SER A 62 -36.73 -14.41 -21.45
N LEU A 63 -36.38 -13.14 -21.57
CA LEU A 63 -35.01 -12.66 -21.38
C LEU A 63 -34.56 -12.79 -19.92
N ALA A 64 -35.39 -12.40 -18.96
CA ALA A 64 -35.09 -12.58 -17.54
C ALA A 64 -34.89 -14.07 -17.20
N TYR A 65 -35.73 -14.95 -17.75
CA TYR A 65 -35.55 -16.40 -17.63
C TYR A 65 -34.24 -16.87 -18.28
N PHE A 66 -33.90 -16.38 -19.47
CA PHE A 66 -32.63 -16.72 -20.13
C PHE A 66 -31.42 -16.32 -19.27
N ILE A 67 -31.43 -15.13 -18.67
CA ILE A 67 -30.35 -14.68 -17.79
C ILE A 67 -30.29 -15.48 -16.49
N SER A 68 -31.39 -16.11 -16.05
CA SER A 68 -31.37 -17.01 -14.90
C SER A 68 -30.45 -18.23 -15.09
N PHE A 69 -30.18 -18.66 -16.33
CA PHE A 69 -29.17 -19.70 -16.60
C PHE A 69 -27.73 -19.22 -16.29
N ILE A 70 -27.49 -17.91 -16.32
CA ILE A 70 -26.19 -17.30 -16.01
C ILE A 70 -26.11 -16.95 -14.52
N ALA A 71 -27.08 -16.19 -14.00
CA ALA A 71 -27.09 -15.73 -12.61
C ALA A 71 -27.37 -16.86 -11.61
N ARG A 72 -28.15 -17.86 -12.02
CA ARG A 72 -28.56 -19.05 -11.25
C ARG A 72 -29.01 -18.71 -9.82
N VAL A 73 -30.01 -17.85 -9.73
CA VAL A 73 -30.67 -17.52 -8.46
C VAL A 73 -32.01 -18.25 -8.39
N ASP A 74 -32.20 -19.02 -7.34
CA ASP A 74 -33.43 -19.78 -7.10
C ASP A 74 -34.58 -18.77 -6.89
N SER A 75 -35.48 -18.66 -7.87
CA SER A 75 -36.52 -17.61 -7.89
C SER A 75 -37.86 -18.18 -7.44
N ASP A 76 -38.23 -18.00 -6.17
CA ASP A 76 -39.52 -18.44 -5.61
C ASP A 76 -40.74 -17.61 -6.11
N HIS A 77 -40.50 -16.54 -6.87
CA HIS A 77 -41.54 -15.61 -7.33
C HIS A 77 -41.50 -15.42 -8.85
N ILE A 78 -42.20 -16.29 -9.57
CA ILE A 78 -42.30 -16.32 -11.04
C ILE A 78 -43.04 -15.09 -11.62
N GLN A 79 -43.59 -14.20 -10.78
CA GLN A 79 -44.57 -13.18 -11.23
C GLN A 79 -44.01 -11.76 -11.41
N THR A 80 -42.82 -11.44 -10.92
CA THR A 80 -42.23 -10.09 -11.04
C THR A 80 -40.86 -10.12 -11.71
N LEU A 81 -40.62 -9.15 -12.60
CA LEU A 81 -39.30 -9.00 -13.23
C LEU A 81 -38.24 -8.67 -12.16
N PRO A 82 -37.04 -9.26 -12.24
CA PRO A 82 -35.97 -8.96 -11.29
C PRO A 82 -35.54 -7.48 -11.33
N ASP A 83 -35.28 -6.87 -10.16
CA ASP A 83 -34.74 -5.51 -10.03
C ASP A 83 -33.44 -5.49 -9.21
N GLY A 84 -32.42 -6.19 -9.71
CA GLY A 84 -31.11 -6.21 -9.07
C GLY A 84 -31.01 -7.11 -7.84
N PRO A 85 -29.88 -7.02 -7.11
CA PRO A 85 -29.66 -7.75 -5.87
C PRO A 85 -30.66 -7.33 -4.78
N ASP A 86 -31.12 -8.31 -3.99
CA ASP A 86 -31.84 -8.08 -2.72
C ASP A 86 -30.83 -7.72 -1.62
N GLU A 87 -31.06 -6.59 -0.94
CA GLU A 87 -30.24 -6.11 0.16
C GLU A 87 -30.15 -7.12 1.31
N ASN A 88 -31.19 -7.95 1.50
CA ASN A 88 -31.22 -8.98 2.55
C ASN A 88 -30.42 -10.24 2.18
N GLN A 89 -29.98 -10.36 0.92
CA GLN A 89 -29.23 -11.51 0.40
C GLN A 89 -27.76 -11.15 0.10
N LEU A 90 -27.22 -10.12 0.75
CA LEU A 90 -25.80 -9.82 0.69
C LEU A 90 -24.97 -11.00 1.20
N ALA A 91 -23.94 -11.36 0.45
CA ALA A 91 -23.06 -12.47 0.79
C ALA A 91 -22.23 -12.15 2.04
N THR A 92 -22.18 -13.09 2.97
CA THR A 92 -21.28 -13.02 4.12
C THR A 92 -19.91 -13.62 3.77
N ALA A 93 -18.90 -13.37 4.60
CA ALA A 93 -17.58 -14.00 4.42
C ALA A 93 -17.64 -15.54 4.37
N GLN A 94 -18.56 -16.17 5.10
CA GLN A 94 -18.75 -17.62 5.07
C GLN A 94 -19.34 -18.10 3.74
N ASP A 95 -20.28 -17.35 3.18
CA ASP A 95 -20.89 -17.68 1.88
C ASP A 95 -19.85 -17.62 0.75
N VAL A 96 -18.95 -16.62 0.79
CA VAL A 96 -17.85 -16.46 -0.17
C VAL A 96 -16.89 -17.64 -0.10
N VAL A 97 -16.47 -18.03 1.11
CA VAL A 97 -15.58 -19.20 1.31
C VAL A 97 -16.21 -20.47 0.77
N LYS A 98 -17.49 -20.71 1.07
CA LYS A 98 -18.22 -21.86 0.55
C LYS A 98 -18.28 -21.86 -0.98
N ARG A 99 -18.62 -20.72 -1.59
CA ARG A 99 -18.67 -20.58 -3.05
C ARG A 99 -17.32 -20.88 -3.69
N ARG A 100 -16.22 -20.40 -3.09
CA ARG A 100 -14.86 -20.71 -3.55
C ARG A 100 -14.57 -22.21 -3.49
N GLU A 101 -14.93 -22.87 -2.39
CA GLU A 101 -14.74 -24.32 -2.25
C GLU A 101 -15.52 -25.09 -3.32
N ASP A 102 -16.75 -24.65 -3.62
CA ASP A 102 -17.57 -25.22 -4.69
C ASP A 102 -16.97 -24.96 -6.09
N GLU A 103 -16.45 -23.76 -6.35
CA GLU A 103 -15.82 -23.40 -7.64
C GLU A 103 -14.46 -24.08 -7.87
N ASN A 104 -13.74 -24.46 -6.80
CA ASN A 104 -12.47 -25.19 -6.89
C ASN A 104 -12.64 -26.70 -7.13
N GLN A 105 -13.87 -27.21 -7.13
CA GLN A 105 -14.11 -28.60 -7.53
C GLN A 105 -13.98 -28.69 -9.06
N ASP A 106 -13.06 -29.52 -9.56
CA ASP A 106 -12.76 -29.73 -10.99
C ASP A 106 -13.89 -30.48 -11.77
N ASN A 107 -15.15 -30.23 -11.43
CA ASN A 107 -16.30 -30.90 -12.03
C ASN A 107 -17.00 -29.98 -13.04
N VAL A 108 -16.92 -30.31 -14.33
CA VAL A 108 -17.73 -29.64 -15.36
C VAL A 108 -19.17 -30.14 -15.26
N THR A 109 -20.04 -29.34 -14.66
CA THR A 109 -21.47 -29.65 -14.54
C THR A 109 -22.23 -29.24 -15.80
N LEU A 110 -23.37 -29.91 -16.06
CA LEU A 110 -24.26 -29.53 -17.17
C LEU A 110 -24.72 -28.08 -17.03
N GLU A 111 -25.02 -27.65 -15.80
CA GLU A 111 -25.46 -26.29 -15.49
C GLU A 111 -24.38 -25.25 -15.80
N LEU A 112 -23.11 -25.57 -15.54
CA LEU A 112 -21.98 -24.73 -15.91
C LEU A 112 -21.83 -24.62 -17.43
N MET A 113 -22.02 -25.72 -18.15
CA MET A 113 -22.01 -25.73 -19.62
C MET A 113 -23.17 -24.91 -20.20
N THR A 114 -24.38 -25.03 -19.66
CA THR A 114 -25.53 -24.22 -20.05
C THR A 114 -25.26 -22.73 -19.81
N SER A 115 -24.71 -22.39 -18.64
CA SER A 115 -24.31 -21.02 -18.30
C SER A 115 -23.25 -20.48 -19.28
N TYR A 116 -22.23 -21.28 -19.59
CA TYR A 116 -21.19 -20.91 -20.57
C TYR A 116 -21.78 -20.66 -21.96
N ARG A 117 -22.65 -21.55 -22.45
CA ARG A 117 -23.30 -21.41 -23.75
C ARG A 117 -24.18 -20.16 -23.82
N ALA A 118 -24.91 -19.86 -22.75
CA ALA A 118 -25.70 -18.63 -22.64
C ALA A 118 -24.80 -17.37 -22.64
N THR A 119 -23.68 -17.39 -21.92
CA THR A 119 -22.69 -16.31 -21.94
C THR A 119 -22.07 -16.12 -23.32
N MET A 120 -21.68 -17.20 -24.00
CA MET A 120 -21.10 -17.12 -25.34
C MET A 120 -22.10 -16.57 -26.34
N LEU A 121 -23.38 -16.94 -26.25
CA LEU A 121 -24.43 -16.35 -27.10
C LEU A 121 -24.48 -14.82 -27.01
N LEU A 122 -24.33 -14.26 -25.79
CA LEU A 122 -24.41 -12.81 -25.55
C LEU A 122 -23.09 -12.06 -25.81
N THR A 123 -21.96 -12.75 -25.85
CA THR A 123 -20.61 -12.14 -25.83
C THR A 123 -19.69 -12.60 -26.95
N ASN A 124 -20.21 -13.28 -27.97
CA ASN A 124 -19.41 -13.73 -29.11
C ASN A 124 -18.98 -12.54 -29.98
N ASP A 125 -17.78 -12.58 -30.52
CA ASP A 125 -17.24 -11.48 -31.33
C ASP A 125 -17.96 -11.36 -32.69
N ASP A 126 -18.48 -12.48 -33.22
CA ASP A 126 -19.36 -12.54 -34.40
C ASP A 126 -20.84 -12.26 -34.06
N THR A 127 -21.09 -11.26 -33.22
CA THR A 127 -22.46 -10.89 -32.83
C THR A 127 -23.23 -10.34 -34.03
N ALA A 128 -24.33 -11.00 -34.40
CA ALA A 128 -25.24 -10.51 -35.42
C ALA A 128 -25.76 -9.11 -35.03
N GLU A 129 -25.87 -8.19 -35.99
CA GLU A 129 -26.33 -6.81 -35.76
C GLU A 129 -27.66 -6.75 -34.99
N ALA A 130 -28.57 -7.69 -35.29
CA ALA A 130 -29.84 -7.83 -34.59
C ALA A 130 -29.72 -8.18 -33.10
N LEU A 131 -28.67 -8.91 -32.69
CA LEU A 131 -28.38 -9.17 -31.29
C LEU A 131 -27.83 -7.92 -30.59
N LEU A 132 -26.98 -7.13 -31.25
CA LEU A 132 -26.53 -5.84 -30.71
C LEU A 132 -27.72 -4.88 -30.52
N THR A 133 -28.65 -4.81 -31.48
CA THR A 133 -29.87 -4.01 -31.30
C THR A 133 -30.67 -4.47 -30.08
N LEU A 134 -30.89 -5.78 -29.94
CA LEU A 134 -31.59 -6.36 -28.79
C LEU A 134 -30.87 -6.05 -27.46
N LEU A 135 -29.55 -6.22 -27.41
CA LEU A 135 -28.74 -5.93 -26.22
C LEU A 135 -28.84 -4.46 -25.82
N GLY A 136 -28.90 -3.54 -26.80
CA GLY A 136 -29.12 -2.12 -26.55
C GLY A 136 -30.50 -1.84 -25.99
N ASP A 137 -31.56 -2.37 -26.63
CA ASP A 137 -32.95 -2.15 -26.19
C ASP A 137 -33.23 -2.73 -24.79
N LYS A 138 -32.50 -3.78 -24.40
CA LYS A 138 -32.70 -4.52 -23.15
C LYS A 138 -31.58 -4.35 -22.13
N SER A 139 -30.60 -3.49 -22.39
CA SER A 139 -29.41 -3.26 -21.56
C SER A 139 -29.76 -3.08 -20.08
N LYS A 140 -30.73 -2.21 -19.76
CA LYS A 140 -31.19 -1.93 -18.40
C LYS A 140 -31.76 -3.16 -17.69
N LEU A 141 -32.55 -3.97 -18.41
CA LEU A 141 -33.11 -5.19 -17.85
C LEU A 141 -32.02 -6.24 -17.62
N LEU A 142 -31.10 -6.40 -18.58
CA LEU A 142 -29.96 -7.29 -18.46
C LEU A 142 -29.10 -6.95 -17.24
N THR A 143 -28.81 -5.66 -17.02
CA THR A 143 -28.09 -5.20 -15.83
C THR A 143 -28.81 -5.60 -14.54
N ARG A 144 -30.13 -5.35 -14.43
CA ARG A 144 -30.93 -5.75 -13.26
C ARG A 144 -30.89 -7.26 -13.00
N CYS A 145 -30.95 -8.07 -14.06
CA CYS A 145 -30.96 -9.53 -13.91
C CYS A 145 -29.57 -10.09 -13.59
N LEU A 146 -28.51 -9.60 -14.24
CA LEU A 146 -27.16 -10.16 -14.11
C LEU A 146 -26.53 -9.88 -12.74
N PHE A 147 -26.73 -8.69 -12.17
CA PHE A 147 -26.13 -8.33 -10.87
C PHE A 147 -26.62 -9.22 -9.71
N ARG A 148 -27.74 -9.93 -9.86
CA ARG A 148 -28.20 -10.94 -8.89
C ARG A 148 -27.21 -12.08 -8.68
N VAL A 149 -26.25 -12.29 -9.59
CA VAL A 149 -25.19 -13.30 -9.43
C VAL A 149 -24.33 -13.10 -8.18
N PHE A 150 -24.32 -11.87 -7.63
CA PHE A 150 -23.57 -11.48 -6.44
C PHE A 150 -24.38 -11.64 -5.14
N GLN A 151 -25.58 -12.22 -5.19
CA GLN A 151 -26.33 -12.58 -3.98
C GLN A 151 -25.79 -13.87 -3.35
N ARG A 152 -26.03 -14.06 -2.05
CA ARG A 152 -25.51 -15.23 -1.31
C ARG A 152 -26.07 -16.56 -1.83
N ASP A 153 -27.30 -16.56 -2.33
CA ASP A 153 -28.04 -17.72 -2.82
C ASP A 153 -27.79 -18.00 -4.31
N ALA A 154 -27.06 -17.11 -5.00
CA ALA A 154 -26.70 -17.27 -6.40
C ALA A 154 -25.65 -18.36 -6.59
N LYS A 155 -25.93 -19.28 -7.51
CA LYS A 155 -25.02 -20.38 -7.93
C LYS A 155 -24.37 -20.12 -9.29
N GLY A 156 -24.51 -18.89 -9.81
CA GLY A 156 -24.00 -18.50 -11.11
C GLY A 156 -22.48 -18.47 -11.13
N ASN A 157 -21.85 -18.65 -12.29
CA ASN A 157 -20.41 -18.50 -12.37
C ASN A 157 -20.05 -17.00 -12.49
N LEU A 158 -19.20 -16.50 -11.58
CA LEU A 158 -18.84 -15.07 -11.56
C LEU A 158 -18.12 -14.62 -12.84
N ARG A 159 -17.29 -15.47 -13.46
CA ARG A 159 -16.60 -15.14 -14.73
C ARG A 159 -17.60 -14.96 -15.87
N HIS A 160 -18.60 -15.83 -15.95
CA HIS A 160 -19.64 -15.78 -16.96
C HIS A 160 -20.45 -14.48 -16.87
N ALA A 161 -20.94 -14.15 -15.67
CA ALA A 161 -21.70 -12.94 -15.45
C ALA A 161 -20.86 -11.67 -15.67
N CYS A 162 -19.63 -11.62 -15.13
CA CYS A 162 -18.75 -10.47 -15.32
C CYS A 162 -18.41 -10.23 -16.80
N ARG A 163 -18.24 -11.30 -17.60
CA ARG A 163 -18.02 -11.17 -19.05
C ARG A 163 -19.20 -10.54 -19.77
N VAL A 164 -20.44 -10.92 -19.43
CA VAL A 164 -21.64 -10.31 -20.02
C VAL A 164 -21.80 -8.86 -19.57
N ILE A 165 -21.56 -8.56 -18.27
CA ILE A 165 -21.63 -7.19 -17.78
C ILE A 165 -20.56 -6.32 -18.45
N ASP A 166 -19.32 -6.80 -18.59
CA ASP A 166 -18.26 -6.07 -19.31
C ASP A 166 -18.67 -5.78 -20.77
N GLN A 167 -19.31 -6.73 -21.45
CA GLN A 167 -19.87 -6.50 -22.78
C GLN A 167 -20.91 -5.36 -22.76
N LEU A 168 -21.80 -5.30 -21.76
CA LEU A 168 -22.74 -4.19 -21.60
C LEU A 168 -22.01 -2.86 -21.31
N LEU A 169 -20.92 -2.87 -20.53
CA LEU A 169 -20.12 -1.67 -20.27
C LEU A 169 -19.40 -1.17 -21.53
N ARG A 170 -18.96 -2.06 -22.41
CA ARG A 170 -18.29 -1.67 -23.67
C ARG A 170 -19.21 -0.88 -24.60
N PHE A 171 -20.48 -1.29 -24.71
CA PHE A 171 -21.41 -0.78 -25.73
C PHE A 171 -22.55 0.10 -25.17
N TYR A 172 -22.99 -0.12 -23.93
CA TYR A 172 -24.20 0.48 -23.35
C TYR A 172 -23.97 1.06 -21.94
N LEU A 173 -22.80 1.66 -21.71
CA LEU A 173 -22.39 2.16 -20.38
C LEU A 173 -23.40 3.12 -19.73
N ASP A 174 -23.99 4.02 -20.49
CA ASP A 174 -24.97 4.99 -19.97
C ASP A 174 -26.23 4.31 -19.43
N ASP A 175 -26.67 3.21 -20.03
CA ASP A 175 -27.82 2.45 -19.54
C ASP A 175 -27.49 1.71 -18.25
N VAL A 176 -26.26 1.20 -18.13
CA VAL A 176 -25.77 0.60 -16.88
C VAL A 176 -25.72 1.66 -15.78
N TYR A 177 -25.20 2.86 -16.06
CA TYR A 177 -25.22 3.98 -15.11
C TYR A 177 -26.62 4.43 -14.74
N ASP A 178 -27.59 4.39 -15.65
CA ASP A 178 -29.00 4.67 -15.33
C ASP A 178 -29.63 3.66 -14.36
N VAL A 179 -29.14 2.42 -14.35
CA VAL A 179 -29.60 1.39 -13.43
C VAL A 179 -28.89 1.53 -12.08
N LEU A 180 -27.56 1.62 -12.08
CA LEU A 180 -26.74 1.60 -10.86
C LEU A 180 -26.72 2.96 -10.13
N GLY A 181 -26.65 4.06 -10.89
CA GLY A 181 -26.28 5.39 -10.42
C GLY A 181 -27.44 6.33 -10.08
N LYS A 182 -28.63 5.80 -9.79
CA LYS A 182 -29.81 6.63 -9.45
C LYS A 182 -29.61 7.43 -8.16
N ASP A 183 -29.11 6.76 -7.13
CA ASP A 183 -28.86 7.30 -5.80
C ASP A 183 -27.83 6.43 -5.06
N ALA A 184 -27.38 6.90 -3.90
CA ALA A 184 -26.42 6.19 -3.06
C ALA A 184 -26.91 4.80 -2.63
N SER A 185 -28.20 4.64 -2.34
CA SER A 185 -28.78 3.33 -1.97
C SER A 185 -28.72 2.32 -3.11
N THR A 186 -28.97 2.76 -4.34
CA THR A 186 -28.92 1.90 -5.52
C THR A 186 -27.49 1.50 -5.83
N VAL A 187 -26.53 2.43 -5.74
CA VAL A 187 -25.11 2.10 -5.87
C VAL A 187 -24.70 1.10 -4.79
N ALA A 188 -25.08 1.34 -3.52
CA ALA A 188 -24.80 0.43 -2.42
C ALA A 188 -25.40 -0.97 -2.65
N ARG A 189 -26.64 -1.07 -3.13
CA ARG A 189 -27.30 -2.33 -3.44
C ARG A 189 -26.58 -3.12 -4.53
N TYR A 190 -26.24 -2.47 -5.64
CA TYR A 190 -25.60 -3.14 -6.78
C TYR A 190 -24.11 -3.36 -6.56
N MET A 191 -23.34 -2.29 -6.34
CA MET A 191 -21.89 -2.38 -6.19
C MET A 191 -21.47 -2.95 -4.84
N GLY A 192 -22.26 -2.73 -3.78
CA GLY A 192 -21.99 -3.33 -2.46
C GLY A 192 -22.08 -4.86 -2.49
N SER A 193 -22.98 -5.43 -3.30
CA SER A 193 -23.06 -6.88 -3.50
C SER A 193 -21.81 -7.50 -4.12
N MET A 194 -21.03 -6.72 -4.88
CA MET A 194 -19.76 -7.17 -5.45
C MET A 194 -18.62 -7.22 -4.43
N LEU A 195 -18.69 -6.41 -3.37
CA LEU A 195 -17.58 -6.19 -2.44
C LEU A 195 -17.11 -7.46 -1.75
N PRO A 196 -17.97 -8.39 -1.27
CA PRO A 196 -17.52 -9.66 -0.69
C PRO A 196 -16.69 -10.55 -1.62
N TYR A 197 -16.72 -10.30 -2.94
CA TYR A 197 -16.08 -11.12 -3.97
C TYR A 197 -14.86 -10.46 -4.61
N LEU A 198 -14.30 -9.39 -4.03
CA LEU A 198 -13.15 -8.67 -4.62
C LEU A 198 -11.87 -9.51 -4.74
N GLU A 199 -11.78 -10.63 -4.03
CA GLU A 199 -10.71 -11.62 -4.25
C GLU A 199 -10.79 -12.33 -5.61
N HIS A 200 -11.96 -12.35 -6.25
CA HIS A 200 -12.09 -12.90 -7.60
C HIS A 200 -11.70 -11.83 -8.63
N ALA A 201 -10.61 -12.08 -9.36
CA ALA A 201 -10.07 -11.15 -10.36
C ALA A 201 -11.12 -10.57 -11.35
N PRO A 202 -12.06 -11.35 -11.93
CA PRO A 202 -13.09 -10.79 -12.82
C PRO A 202 -14.02 -9.79 -12.12
N VAL A 203 -14.29 -9.97 -10.84
CA VAL A 203 -15.16 -9.07 -10.06
C VAL A 203 -14.40 -7.79 -9.71
N ALA A 204 -13.14 -7.92 -9.27
CA ALA A 204 -12.25 -6.79 -9.03
C ALA A 204 -12.08 -5.92 -10.29
N GLU A 205 -11.79 -6.54 -11.44
CA GLU A 205 -11.66 -5.85 -12.72
C GLU A 205 -12.96 -5.17 -13.14
N LEU A 206 -14.10 -5.85 -13.01
CA LEU A 206 -15.41 -5.28 -13.31
C LEU A 206 -15.73 -4.09 -12.41
N PHE A 207 -15.48 -4.22 -11.11
CA PHE A 207 -15.68 -3.15 -10.12
C PHE A 207 -14.86 -1.91 -10.50
N LEU A 208 -13.59 -2.10 -10.81
CA LEU A 208 -12.70 -1.02 -11.25
C LEU A 208 -13.17 -0.41 -12.57
N THR A 209 -13.61 -1.23 -13.53
CA THR A 209 -14.08 -0.81 -14.87
C THR A 209 -15.38 -0.01 -14.80
N LEU A 210 -16.27 -0.33 -13.86
CA LEU A 210 -17.50 0.42 -13.59
C LEU A 210 -17.19 1.87 -13.17
N VAL A 211 -16.21 2.05 -12.29
CA VAL A 211 -15.84 3.38 -11.76
C VAL A 211 -14.90 4.13 -12.70
N CYS A 212 -13.83 3.47 -13.15
CA CYS A 212 -12.76 4.05 -13.95
C CYS A 212 -12.58 3.24 -15.24
N LYS A 213 -12.74 3.92 -16.38
CA LYS A 213 -12.60 3.29 -17.70
C LYS A 213 -11.19 2.68 -17.86
N PRO A 214 -11.06 1.52 -18.52
CA PRO A 214 -9.75 0.95 -18.83
C PRO A 214 -8.90 1.95 -19.62
N HIS A 215 -7.59 2.01 -19.35
CA HIS A 215 -6.69 2.95 -20.03
C HIS A 215 -6.71 2.79 -21.56
N SER A 216 -6.93 1.58 -22.08
CA SER A 216 -7.06 1.28 -23.51
C SER A 216 -8.43 1.64 -24.11
N ALA A 217 -9.43 1.99 -23.29
CA ALA A 217 -10.80 2.27 -23.76
C ALA A 217 -10.85 3.50 -24.68
N ALA A 218 -10.03 4.51 -24.40
CA ALA A 218 -9.93 5.71 -25.25
C ALA A 218 -9.48 5.38 -26.68
N VAL A 219 -8.64 4.35 -26.84
CA VAL A 219 -8.12 3.89 -28.14
C VAL A 219 -9.16 3.05 -28.88
N MET A 220 -9.89 2.18 -28.17
CA MET A 220 -10.85 1.26 -28.79
C MET A 220 -12.25 1.85 -29.00
N ARG A 221 -12.50 3.10 -28.57
CA ARG A 221 -13.84 3.75 -28.59
C ARG A 221 -14.94 2.97 -27.88
N PHE A 222 -14.57 2.03 -27.01
CA PHE A 222 -15.49 1.34 -26.12
C PHE A 222 -15.65 2.13 -24.81
N TYR A 223 -16.67 1.79 -24.03
CA TYR A 223 -16.94 2.40 -22.72
C TYR A 223 -17.26 3.91 -22.83
N THR A 224 -17.96 4.31 -23.89
CA THR A 224 -18.42 5.70 -24.05
C THR A 224 -19.57 5.99 -23.10
N SER A 225 -19.46 7.08 -22.34
CA SER A 225 -20.54 7.55 -21.46
C SER A 225 -20.67 9.05 -21.61
N THR A 226 -21.90 9.56 -21.57
CA THR A 226 -22.18 10.98 -21.60
C THR A 226 -21.79 11.64 -20.27
N PRO A 227 -21.21 12.87 -20.28
CA PRO A 227 -20.76 13.53 -19.06
C PRO A 227 -21.84 13.65 -17.95
N PRO A 228 -23.12 13.96 -18.25
CA PRO A 228 -24.16 14.03 -17.22
C PRO A 228 -24.41 12.70 -16.51
N LYS A 229 -24.37 11.57 -17.24
CA LYS A 229 -24.58 10.23 -16.69
C LYS A 229 -23.41 9.81 -15.81
N LYS A 230 -22.18 10.01 -16.29
CA LYS A 230 -20.96 9.79 -15.48
C LYS A 230 -21.00 10.61 -14.19
N TRP A 231 -21.38 11.88 -14.28
CA TRP A 231 -21.44 12.76 -13.12
C TRP A 231 -22.49 12.35 -12.09
N ALA A 232 -23.69 11.96 -12.53
CA ALA A 232 -24.73 11.43 -11.65
C ALA A 232 -24.26 10.17 -10.91
N PHE A 233 -23.62 9.24 -11.63
CA PHE A 233 -23.05 8.03 -11.05
C PHE A 233 -21.92 8.35 -10.04
N PHE A 234 -21.01 9.26 -10.37
CA PHE A 234 -19.93 9.69 -9.46
C PHE A 234 -20.48 10.39 -8.21
N ARG A 235 -21.56 11.16 -8.32
CA ARG A 235 -22.23 11.75 -7.16
C ARG A 235 -22.80 10.67 -6.25
N ALA A 236 -23.51 9.69 -6.80
CA ALA A 236 -24.06 8.58 -6.01
C ALA A 236 -22.94 7.75 -5.32
N LEU A 237 -21.83 7.49 -6.02
CA LEU A 237 -20.64 6.85 -5.44
C LEU A 237 -19.99 7.68 -4.32
N SER A 238 -19.94 9.00 -4.47
CA SER A 238 -19.41 9.92 -3.47
C SER A 238 -20.28 9.95 -2.22
N GLU A 239 -21.61 9.95 -2.37
CA GLU A 239 -22.56 9.91 -1.27
C GLU A 239 -22.50 8.57 -0.52
N TRP A 240 -22.31 7.47 -1.24
CA TRP A 240 -22.03 6.16 -0.64
C TRP A 240 -20.64 6.05 -0.01
N LYS A 241 -19.73 7.00 -0.30
CA LYS A 241 -18.34 7.03 0.16
C LYS A 241 -17.58 5.76 -0.20
N VAL A 242 -17.61 5.38 -1.49
CA VAL A 242 -17.02 4.12 -2.00
C VAL A 242 -15.62 3.82 -1.47
N LEU A 243 -14.74 4.82 -1.33
CA LEU A 243 -13.37 4.63 -0.85
C LEU A 243 -13.33 4.22 0.65
N LEU A 244 -14.19 4.81 1.49
CA LEU A 244 -14.33 4.41 2.89
C LEU A 244 -14.92 3.00 3.01
N VAL A 245 -15.89 2.68 2.17
CA VAL A 245 -16.50 1.34 2.16
C VAL A 245 -15.46 0.28 1.78
N LEU A 246 -14.64 0.53 0.75
CA LEU A 246 -13.53 -0.37 0.39
C LEU A 246 -12.51 -0.51 1.53
N ALA A 247 -12.14 0.60 2.19
CA ALA A 247 -11.26 0.54 3.35
C ALA A 247 -11.85 -0.33 4.47
N ASN A 248 -13.16 -0.29 4.72
CA ASN A 248 -13.80 -1.17 5.70
C ASN A 248 -13.65 -2.65 5.37
N HIS A 249 -13.66 -3.04 4.09
CA HIS A 249 -13.39 -4.42 3.67
C HIS A 249 -11.92 -4.82 3.88
N VAL A 250 -10.99 -3.88 3.80
CA VAL A 250 -9.56 -4.12 4.13
C VAL A 250 -9.35 -4.21 5.65
N CYS A 251 -10.07 -3.41 6.43
CA CYS A 251 -9.90 -3.33 7.88
C CYS A 251 -10.69 -4.41 8.65
N SER A 252 -11.75 -4.95 8.07
CA SER A 252 -12.69 -5.85 8.75
C SER A 252 -12.02 -7.17 9.18
N THR A 253 -12.39 -7.65 10.37
CA THR A 253 -11.97 -8.97 10.87
C THR A 253 -12.89 -10.10 10.42
N GLU A 254 -13.98 -9.78 9.71
CA GLU A 254 -14.95 -10.77 9.22
C GLU A 254 -14.40 -11.56 8.03
N TYR A 255 -13.56 -10.92 7.22
CA TYR A 255 -13.00 -11.50 6.01
C TYR A 255 -11.64 -12.14 6.25
N GLY A 256 -11.33 -13.15 5.43
CA GLY A 256 -10.02 -13.80 5.41
C GLY A 256 -8.92 -12.96 4.75
N GLU A 257 -7.69 -13.48 4.80
CA GLU A 257 -6.51 -12.82 4.22
C GLU A 257 -6.63 -12.58 2.71
N THR A 258 -7.11 -13.57 1.95
CA THR A 258 -7.25 -13.47 0.48
C THR A 258 -8.15 -12.31 0.06
N HIS A 259 -9.29 -12.17 0.72
CA HIS A 259 -10.24 -11.09 0.50
C HIS A 259 -9.64 -9.75 0.86
N THR A 260 -8.99 -9.67 2.03
CA THR A 260 -8.36 -8.44 2.51
C THR A 260 -7.31 -7.93 1.52
N VAL A 261 -6.48 -8.84 0.98
CA VAL A 261 -5.48 -8.52 -0.04
C VAL A 261 -6.15 -8.08 -1.34
N GLY A 262 -7.16 -8.80 -1.83
CA GLY A 262 -7.89 -8.42 -3.04
C GLY A 262 -8.58 -7.06 -2.92
N ALA A 263 -9.21 -6.78 -1.78
CA ALA A 263 -9.82 -5.49 -1.49
C ALA A 263 -8.79 -4.35 -1.43
N ALA A 264 -7.60 -4.60 -0.87
CA ALA A 264 -6.51 -3.62 -0.83
C ALA A 264 -5.93 -3.36 -2.22
N ASP A 265 -5.81 -4.38 -3.07
CA ASP A 265 -5.36 -4.20 -4.45
C ASP A 265 -6.37 -3.40 -5.27
N VAL A 266 -7.68 -3.66 -5.11
CA VAL A 266 -8.75 -2.84 -5.71
C VAL A 266 -8.71 -1.41 -5.16
N PHE A 267 -8.50 -1.22 -3.86
CA PHE A 267 -8.37 0.11 -3.25
C PHE A 267 -7.21 0.90 -3.88
N VAL A 268 -6.03 0.29 -3.98
CA VAL A 268 -4.82 0.93 -4.53
C VAL A 268 -4.97 1.22 -6.02
N GLU A 269 -5.49 0.28 -6.80
CA GLU A 269 -5.71 0.47 -8.24
C GLU A 269 -6.78 1.54 -8.50
N LEU A 270 -7.85 1.57 -7.69
CA LEU A 270 -8.87 2.61 -7.78
C LEU A 270 -8.28 3.99 -7.45
N LEU A 271 -7.45 4.08 -6.41
CA LEU A 271 -6.74 5.30 -6.05
C LEU A 271 -5.87 5.80 -7.20
N ASP A 272 -5.12 4.91 -7.84
CA ASP A 272 -4.25 5.23 -8.96
C ASP A 272 -5.03 5.75 -10.17
N ARG A 273 -6.17 5.13 -10.50
CA ARG A 273 -7.03 5.56 -11.61
C ARG A 273 -7.76 6.87 -11.32
N LEU A 274 -8.27 7.05 -10.10
CA LEU A 274 -8.97 8.28 -9.70
C LEU A 274 -8.02 9.47 -9.59
N ALA A 275 -6.77 9.26 -9.20
CA ALA A 275 -5.75 10.30 -9.20
C ALA A 275 -5.56 10.93 -10.59
N ALA A 276 -5.78 10.16 -11.65
CA ALA A 276 -5.64 10.57 -13.05
C ALA A 276 -6.96 10.98 -13.74
N ASP A 277 -8.14 10.66 -13.16
CA ASP A 277 -9.44 11.02 -13.73
C ASP A 277 -9.81 12.47 -13.40
N GLU A 278 -10.25 13.25 -14.38
CA GLU A 278 -10.63 14.66 -14.19
C GLU A 278 -11.69 14.87 -13.09
N ASN A 279 -12.58 13.90 -12.87
CA ASN A 279 -13.62 13.96 -11.84
C ASN A 279 -13.28 13.14 -10.59
N GLY A 280 -12.08 12.54 -10.54
CA GLY A 280 -11.67 11.64 -9.47
C GLY A 280 -11.58 12.32 -8.11
N GLN A 281 -11.32 13.63 -8.06
CA GLN A 281 -11.25 14.41 -6.82
C GLN A 281 -12.50 14.25 -5.93
N LEU A 282 -13.68 14.12 -6.55
CA LEU A 282 -14.95 13.93 -5.83
C LEU A 282 -14.96 12.62 -5.02
N LEU A 283 -14.48 11.53 -5.62
CA LEU A 283 -14.44 10.20 -4.99
C LEU A 283 -13.27 10.02 -4.03
N LEU A 284 -12.25 10.88 -4.12
CA LEU A 284 -11.06 10.86 -3.26
C LEU A 284 -11.25 11.65 -1.96
N GLN A 285 -12.30 12.48 -1.84
CA GLN A 285 -12.57 13.27 -0.62
C GLN A 285 -12.55 12.43 0.69
N PRO A 286 -13.10 11.19 0.75
CA PRO A 286 -13.06 10.41 1.97
C PRO A 286 -11.66 10.18 2.54
N ALA A 287 -10.61 10.16 1.72
CA ALA A 287 -9.22 10.00 2.19
C ALA A 287 -8.75 11.14 3.12
N ALA A 288 -9.32 12.34 2.98
CA ALA A 288 -8.94 13.51 3.77
C ALA A 288 -10.01 13.97 4.78
N TYR A 289 -11.28 13.64 4.54
CA TYR A 289 -12.41 14.15 5.32
C TYR A 289 -13.15 13.09 6.13
N CYS A 290 -12.78 11.81 6.00
CA CYS A 290 -13.30 10.73 6.84
C CYS A 290 -12.11 10.09 7.58
N PRO A 291 -11.77 10.58 8.79
CA PRO A 291 -10.68 10.04 9.59
C PRO A 291 -10.78 8.53 9.79
N GLU A 292 -12.01 8.01 9.87
CA GLU A 292 -12.30 6.58 10.06
C GLU A 292 -11.65 5.69 8.98
N LEU A 293 -11.40 6.23 7.79
CA LEU A 293 -10.72 5.53 6.71
C LEU A 293 -9.26 5.24 7.07
N LEU A 294 -8.49 6.29 7.38
CA LEU A 294 -7.06 6.18 7.68
C LEU A 294 -6.84 5.55 9.05
N GLU A 295 -7.63 5.95 10.05
CA GLU A 295 -7.63 5.37 11.39
C GLU A 295 -7.88 3.86 11.34
N GLY A 296 -8.90 3.43 10.57
CA GLY A 296 -9.23 2.02 10.40
C GLY A 296 -8.07 1.23 9.79
N LEU A 297 -7.44 1.76 8.73
CA LEU A 297 -6.32 1.10 8.05
C LEU A 297 -5.07 1.01 8.94
N ILE A 298 -4.73 2.10 9.63
CA ILE A 298 -3.58 2.13 10.54
C ILE A 298 -3.84 1.15 11.69
N TYR A 299 -5.00 1.20 12.33
CA TYR A 299 -5.36 0.28 13.41
C TYR A 299 -5.29 -1.18 12.95
N ALA A 300 -5.84 -1.50 11.77
CA ALA A 300 -5.77 -2.84 11.20
C ALA A 300 -4.31 -3.31 10.97
N ALA A 301 -3.40 -2.41 10.61
CA ALA A 301 -1.98 -2.71 10.44
C ALA A 301 -1.26 -2.94 11.80
N VAL A 302 -1.48 -2.05 12.78
CA VAL A 302 -0.66 -1.98 14.02
C VAL A 302 -1.34 -2.46 15.29
N GLU A 303 -2.53 -3.05 15.20
CA GLU A 303 -3.26 -3.61 16.35
C GLU A 303 -2.35 -4.47 17.24
N LEU A 304 -2.27 -4.14 18.53
CA LEU A 304 -1.45 -4.84 19.52
C LEU A 304 -2.22 -6.02 20.14
N LYS A 305 -1.48 -7.04 20.61
CA LYS A 305 -2.02 -8.34 21.09
C LYS A 305 -2.79 -8.30 22.42
N ASP A 306 -3.36 -7.15 22.81
CA ASP A 306 -3.81 -6.93 24.19
C ASP A 306 -5.28 -7.29 24.47
N SER A 307 -6.01 -7.87 23.53
CA SER A 307 -7.38 -8.34 23.81
C SER A 307 -7.59 -9.81 23.44
N LYS A 308 -7.84 -10.64 24.46
CA LYS A 308 -8.20 -12.06 24.37
C LYS A 308 -9.56 -12.31 23.66
N LYS A 309 -10.09 -11.33 22.91
CA LYS A 309 -11.47 -11.32 22.41
C LYS A 309 -11.59 -11.13 20.89
N THR A 310 -10.59 -10.62 20.19
CA THR A 310 -10.62 -10.48 18.73
C THR A 310 -9.75 -11.53 18.05
N ALA A 311 -10.27 -12.15 16.98
CA ALA A 311 -9.49 -13.02 16.11
C ALA A 311 -8.26 -12.24 15.59
N GLN A 312 -7.08 -12.82 15.76
CA GLN A 312 -5.83 -12.13 15.45
C GLN A 312 -5.70 -11.95 13.94
N ARG A 313 -5.52 -10.69 13.47
CA ARG A 313 -5.20 -10.41 12.07
C ARG A 313 -3.88 -11.04 11.65
N THR A 314 -3.86 -11.66 10.47
CA THR A 314 -2.67 -12.27 9.88
C THR A 314 -1.67 -11.20 9.43
N VAL A 315 -0.44 -11.63 9.08
CA VAL A 315 0.57 -10.70 8.55
C VAL A 315 0.14 -10.13 7.21
N GLY A 316 -0.50 -10.93 6.34
CA GLY A 316 -1.01 -10.47 5.04
C GLY A 316 -2.09 -9.40 5.19
N GLN A 317 -3.05 -9.57 6.11
CA GLN A 317 -4.08 -8.57 6.38
C GLN A 317 -3.49 -7.23 6.85
N ARG A 318 -2.51 -7.28 7.76
CA ARG A 318 -1.81 -6.09 8.25
C ARG A 318 -1.02 -5.40 7.14
N THR A 319 -0.36 -6.18 6.30
CA THR A 319 0.42 -5.69 5.16
C THR A 319 -0.49 -5.00 4.14
N ALA A 320 -1.64 -5.59 3.82
CA ALA A 320 -2.64 -5.03 2.92
C ALA A 320 -3.19 -3.68 3.42
N ALA A 321 -3.50 -3.57 4.71
CA ALA A 321 -3.95 -2.32 5.31
C ALA A 321 -2.85 -1.23 5.26
N MET A 322 -1.62 -1.58 5.65
CA MET A 322 -0.50 -0.65 5.63
C MET A 322 -0.12 -0.21 4.21
N LYS A 323 -0.22 -1.11 3.22
CA LYS A 323 -0.02 -0.83 1.80
C LYS A 323 -0.99 0.25 1.31
N CYS A 324 -2.24 0.24 1.73
CA CYS A 324 -3.21 1.27 1.38
C CYS A 324 -2.80 2.65 1.95
N VAL A 325 -2.38 2.71 3.21
CA VAL A 325 -1.90 3.95 3.86
C VAL A 325 -0.67 4.49 3.14
N PHE A 326 0.33 3.64 2.91
CA PHE A 326 1.56 4.03 2.22
C PHE A 326 1.28 4.56 0.82
N ARG A 327 0.39 3.89 0.06
CA ARG A 327 0.02 4.33 -1.29
C ARG A 327 -0.73 5.66 -1.30
N LEU A 328 -1.59 5.94 -0.31
CA LEU A 328 -2.22 7.25 -0.17
C LEU A 328 -1.18 8.37 0.00
N LEU A 329 -0.20 8.18 0.88
CA LEU A 329 0.89 9.14 1.10
C LEU A 329 1.70 9.32 -0.19
N GLN A 330 2.27 8.24 -0.71
CA GLN A 330 3.13 8.26 -1.89
C GLN A 330 2.43 8.85 -3.12
N LYS A 331 1.16 8.52 -3.34
CA LYS A 331 0.44 9.04 -4.50
C LYS A 331 0.10 10.52 -4.33
N SER A 332 -0.11 10.99 -3.11
CA SER A 332 -0.47 12.40 -2.85
C SER A 332 0.70 13.38 -3.04
N THR A 333 1.95 12.90 -3.01
CA THR A 333 3.15 13.75 -3.18
C THR A 333 3.44 14.09 -4.65
N LEU A 334 2.94 13.30 -5.59
CA LEU A 334 3.17 13.50 -7.02
C LEU A 334 2.36 14.70 -7.55
N GLU A 335 3.00 15.65 -8.21
CA GLU A 335 2.27 16.76 -8.86
C GLU A 335 1.48 16.29 -10.09
N LYS A 336 2.07 15.37 -10.86
CA LYS A 336 1.48 14.80 -12.07
C LYS A 336 1.54 13.28 -12.03
N VAL A 337 0.51 12.65 -12.56
CA VAL A 337 0.36 11.19 -12.62
C VAL A 337 0.16 10.75 -14.07
N GLN A 338 0.41 9.47 -14.34
CA GLN A 338 0.20 8.91 -15.67
C GLN A 338 -1.31 8.87 -15.96
N GLY A 339 -1.72 9.59 -16.99
CA GLY A 339 -3.10 9.61 -17.49
C GLY A 339 -3.32 8.61 -18.63
N PRO A 340 -4.58 8.47 -19.09
CA PRO A 340 -4.89 7.63 -20.23
C PRO A 340 -4.12 8.09 -21.49
N PRO A 341 -3.69 7.16 -22.35
CA PRO A 341 -2.96 7.49 -23.57
C PRO A 341 -3.82 8.36 -24.50
N THR A 342 -3.26 9.47 -24.97
CA THR A 342 -3.95 10.46 -25.80
C THR A 342 -3.88 10.16 -27.29
N SER A 343 -3.03 9.22 -27.74
CA SER A 343 -2.93 8.84 -29.14
C SER A 343 -2.80 7.32 -29.34
N PRO A 344 -3.44 6.77 -30.39
CA PRO A 344 -3.35 5.35 -30.74
C PRO A 344 -2.01 4.95 -31.38
N TYR A 345 -1.16 5.93 -31.77
CA TYR A 345 0.08 5.68 -32.51
C TYR A 345 1.30 6.10 -31.68
N GLN A 346 1.91 5.16 -30.98
CA GLN A 346 3.26 5.34 -30.43
C GLN A 346 4.27 5.03 -31.54
N SER A 347 4.80 6.06 -32.18
CA SER A 347 5.95 5.90 -33.09
C SER A 347 7.14 5.27 -32.35
N PHE A 348 7.88 4.40 -33.04
CA PHE A 348 8.99 3.51 -32.59
C PHE A 348 10.19 4.14 -31.82
N GLY A 349 10.10 5.35 -31.26
CA GLY A 349 11.26 6.03 -30.65
C GLY A 349 11.04 6.72 -29.29
N ALA A 350 9.81 6.95 -28.84
CA ALA A 350 9.57 7.57 -27.53
C ALA A 350 8.19 7.20 -26.98
N THR A 351 8.15 6.47 -25.86
CA THR A 351 6.93 6.30 -25.08
C THR A 351 6.59 7.65 -24.43
N ILE A 352 5.80 8.48 -25.11
CA ILE A 352 5.30 9.74 -24.53
C ILE A 352 4.25 9.35 -23.49
N VAL A 353 4.66 9.36 -22.22
CA VAL A 353 3.76 9.16 -21.08
C VAL A 353 2.90 10.40 -20.96
N ASN A 354 1.58 10.25 -21.12
CA ASN A 354 0.66 11.35 -20.87
C ASN A 354 0.63 11.63 -19.37
N LEU A 355 1.05 12.84 -18.96
CA LEU A 355 1.06 13.25 -17.56
C LEU A 355 -0.07 14.23 -17.30
N VAL A 356 -0.99 13.87 -16.41
CA VAL A 356 -2.15 14.67 -16.03
C VAL A 356 -2.00 15.19 -14.59
N PRO A 357 -2.65 16.32 -14.23
CA PRO A 357 -2.64 16.82 -12.85
C PRO A 357 -3.19 15.78 -11.88
N ASN A 358 -2.49 15.59 -10.76
CA ASN A 358 -2.90 14.65 -9.72
C ASN A 358 -4.07 15.18 -8.89
N GLN A 359 -5.24 14.53 -8.99
CA GLN A 359 -6.42 14.92 -8.21
C GLN A 359 -6.26 14.69 -6.70
N LEU A 360 -5.37 13.79 -6.28
CA LEU A 360 -5.09 13.53 -4.87
C LEU A 360 -4.17 14.59 -4.25
N GLY A 361 -3.38 15.30 -5.07
CA GLY A 361 -2.39 16.28 -4.59
C GLY A 361 -3.02 17.40 -3.76
N ALA A 362 -4.24 17.82 -4.09
CA ALA A 362 -4.97 18.84 -3.33
C ALA A 362 -5.39 18.40 -1.91
N LEU A 363 -5.38 17.10 -1.64
CA LEU A 363 -5.76 16.51 -0.35
C LEU A 363 -4.55 16.14 0.51
N ARG A 364 -3.32 16.32 0.00
CA ARG A 364 -2.06 15.90 0.61
C ARG A 364 -1.95 16.33 2.07
N GLU A 365 -2.00 17.64 2.36
CA GLU A 365 -1.77 18.16 3.72
C GLU A 365 -2.66 17.47 4.76
N LYS A 366 -3.95 17.29 4.46
CA LYS A 366 -4.90 16.65 5.37
C LYS A 366 -4.64 15.15 5.55
N ILE A 367 -4.26 14.46 4.48
CA ILE A 367 -3.90 13.03 4.56
C ILE A 367 -2.69 12.87 5.49
N TYR A 368 -1.68 13.72 5.33
CA TYR A 368 -0.50 13.70 6.20
C TYR A 368 -0.85 14.05 7.65
N GLU A 369 -1.61 15.12 7.89
CA GLU A 369 -2.08 15.49 9.24
C GLU A 369 -2.78 14.34 9.98
N LEU A 370 -3.58 13.53 9.27
CA LEU A 370 -4.25 12.36 9.84
C LEU A 370 -3.27 11.24 10.15
N VAL A 371 -2.34 10.91 9.26
CA VAL A 371 -1.33 9.86 9.53
C VAL A 371 -0.37 10.28 10.65
N GLU A 372 0.02 11.55 10.70
CA GLU A 372 0.91 12.12 11.72
C GLU A 372 0.34 11.92 13.14
N GLN A 373 -0.98 12.00 13.32
CA GLN A 373 -1.65 11.76 14.62
C GLN A 373 -1.42 10.34 15.17
N HIS A 374 -1.23 9.35 14.29
CA HIS A 374 -1.02 7.95 14.68
C HIS A 374 0.46 7.51 14.62
N LEU A 375 1.39 8.44 14.41
CA LEU A 375 2.82 8.14 14.33
C LEU A 375 3.33 7.39 15.58
N GLY A 376 2.83 7.76 16.76
CA GLY A 376 3.16 7.08 18.01
C GLY A 376 2.76 5.59 18.03
N GLU A 377 1.64 5.22 17.41
CA GLU A 377 1.18 3.83 17.32
C GLU A 377 2.06 3.00 16.38
N LEU A 378 2.41 3.58 15.22
CA LEU A 378 3.32 2.96 14.25
C LEU A 378 4.68 2.64 14.89
N LEU A 379 5.26 3.62 15.60
CA LEU A 379 6.56 3.48 16.26
C LEU A 379 6.50 2.50 17.42
N LYS A 380 5.45 2.55 18.25
CA LYS A 380 5.24 1.59 19.35
C LYS A 380 5.16 0.16 18.84
N TYR A 381 4.47 -0.06 17.72
CA TYR A 381 4.40 -1.37 17.08
C TYR A 381 5.78 -1.88 16.65
N LEU A 382 6.59 -1.05 15.99
CA LEU A 382 7.94 -1.41 15.57
C LEU A 382 8.83 -1.80 16.78
N ILE A 383 8.79 -1.00 17.85
CA ILE A 383 9.53 -1.28 19.08
C ILE A 383 9.08 -2.60 19.71
N GLN A 384 7.78 -2.82 19.87
CA GLN A 384 7.28 -4.05 20.49
C GLN A 384 7.62 -5.29 19.64
N LYS A 385 7.55 -5.17 18.31
CA LYS A 385 7.97 -6.24 17.39
C LYS A 385 9.45 -6.54 17.51
N TYR A 386 10.29 -5.51 17.60
CA TYR A 386 11.72 -5.68 17.85
C TYR A 386 11.98 -6.39 19.18
N VAL A 387 11.37 -5.93 20.29
CA VAL A 387 11.54 -6.57 21.61
C VAL A 387 11.10 -8.03 21.57
N SER A 388 9.97 -8.33 20.93
CA SER A 388 9.50 -9.71 20.78
C SER A 388 10.45 -10.58 19.97
N GLN A 389 11.13 -10.01 18.98
CA GLN A 389 12.15 -10.71 18.20
C GLN A 389 13.41 -10.98 19.02
N GLN A 390 13.89 -9.99 19.80
CA GLN A 390 15.11 -10.17 20.58
C GLN A 390 14.98 -11.29 21.62
N ASN A 391 13.79 -11.45 22.20
CA ASN A 391 13.49 -12.52 23.17
C ASN A 391 13.48 -13.95 22.59
N ILE A 392 13.57 -14.13 21.27
CA ILE A 392 13.67 -15.47 20.66
C ILE A 392 15.12 -15.96 20.82
N GLU A 393 15.36 -17.11 21.44
CA GLU A 393 16.71 -17.66 21.53
C GLU A 393 17.11 -18.36 20.22
N MET A 394 18.32 -18.09 19.74
CA MET A 394 18.93 -18.85 18.64
C MET A 394 19.83 -19.93 19.23
N PRO A 395 19.60 -21.21 18.91
CA PRO A 395 20.48 -22.27 19.36
C PRO A 395 21.83 -22.18 18.64
N ASP A 396 22.94 -22.35 19.38
CA ASP A 396 24.27 -22.49 18.79
C ASP A 396 24.32 -23.71 17.86
N GLU A 397 25.13 -23.63 16.81
CA GLU A 397 25.31 -24.73 15.85
C GLU A 397 25.73 -26.05 16.53
N GLU A 398 26.46 -25.94 17.65
CA GLU A 398 26.92 -27.07 18.46
C GLU A 398 25.85 -27.67 19.38
N SER A 399 24.76 -26.92 19.65
CA SER A 399 23.75 -27.31 20.65
C SER A 399 22.79 -28.39 20.15
N GLY A 400 22.76 -28.66 18.84
CA GLY A 400 21.89 -29.67 18.22
C GLY A 400 20.38 -29.42 18.35
N LYS A 401 19.97 -28.27 18.92
CA LYS A 401 18.57 -27.89 19.07
C LYS A 401 18.00 -27.41 17.72
N PRO A 402 16.73 -27.71 17.42
CA PRO A 402 16.10 -27.24 16.19
C PRO A 402 16.03 -25.70 16.19
N LEU A 403 16.19 -25.11 15.01
CA LEU A 403 16.00 -23.67 14.81
C LEU A 403 14.57 -23.27 15.20
N PRO A 404 14.37 -22.02 15.67
CA PRO A 404 13.03 -21.49 15.91
C PRO A 404 12.14 -21.62 14.66
N GLU A 405 10.83 -21.86 14.84
CA GLU A 405 9.88 -21.99 13.73
C GLU A 405 9.83 -20.76 12.80
N SER A 406 10.25 -19.59 13.31
CA SER A 406 10.31 -18.34 12.56
C SER A 406 11.63 -18.12 11.82
N ALA A 407 12.65 -18.95 12.04
CA ALA A 407 13.96 -18.78 11.43
C ALA A 407 13.96 -19.26 9.98
N VAL A 408 14.62 -18.49 9.11
CA VAL A 408 14.73 -18.79 7.68
C VAL A 408 16.19 -19.06 7.34
N ARG A 409 16.45 -20.23 6.76
CA ARG A 409 17.78 -20.61 6.27
C ARG A 409 17.92 -20.17 4.80
N HIS A 410 18.88 -19.30 4.55
CA HIS A 410 19.35 -18.97 3.20
C HIS A 410 20.54 -19.86 2.85
N THR A 411 20.99 -19.76 1.59
CA THR A 411 22.13 -20.53 1.09
C THR A 411 23.44 -20.26 1.84
N ALA A 412 23.64 -19.02 2.30
CA ALA A 412 24.89 -18.59 2.94
C ALA A 412 24.76 -18.22 4.43
N TYR A 413 23.55 -18.03 4.96
CA TYR A 413 23.32 -17.57 6.33
C TYR A 413 21.93 -17.97 6.84
N VAL A 414 21.71 -17.82 8.15
CA VAL A 414 20.41 -18.05 8.79
C VAL A 414 19.93 -16.76 9.41
N VAL A 415 18.66 -16.42 9.17
CA VAL A 415 18.02 -15.25 9.76
C VAL A 415 17.07 -15.73 10.85
N LYS A 416 17.25 -15.18 12.05
CA LYS A 416 16.44 -15.48 13.24
C LYS A 416 14.94 -15.23 13.03
N VAL A 417 14.60 -14.07 12.48
CA VAL A 417 13.23 -13.71 12.07
C VAL A 417 13.34 -12.95 10.75
N PRO A 418 12.66 -13.36 9.66
CA PRO A 418 12.77 -12.67 8.39
C PRO A 418 12.27 -11.22 8.48
N PHE A 419 12.91 -10.34 7.70
CA PHE A 419 12.41 -8.97 7.54
C PHE A 419 11.18 -8.99 6.63
N THR A 420 10.00 -8.77 7.21
CA THR A 420 8.74 -8.87 6.48
C THR A 420 8.44 -7.63 5.64
N GLU A 421 7.60 -7.80 4.61
CA GLU A 421 7.09 -6.68 3.79
C GLU A 421 6.41 -5.61 4.65
N LEU A 422 5.62 -6.01 5.66
CA LEU A 422 5.02 -5.07 6.61
C LEU A 422 6.06 -4.15 7.28
N ARG A 423 7.22 -4.68 7.69
CA ARG A 423 8.29 -3.85 8.29
C ARG A 423 8.85 -2.86 7.29
N LEU A 424 9.03 -3.28 6.04
CA LEU A 424 9.51 -2.41 4.98
C LEU A 424 8.53 -1.27 4.73
N ILE A 425 7.25 -1.59 4.50
CA ILE A 425 6.21 -0.58 4.22
C ILE A 425 6.04 0.37 5.42
N LEU A 426 6.14 -0.12 6.66
CA LEU A 426 6.11 0.74 7.84
C LEU A 426 7.28 1.75 7.82
N VAL A 427 8.50 1.30 7.54
CA VAL A 427 9.67 2.18 7.48
C VAL A 427 9.58 3.14 6.30
N GLU A 428 9.11 2.71 5.13
CA GLU A 428 8.87 3.58 3.97
C GLU A 428 7.77 4.61 4.26
N THR A 429 6.73 4.24 5.01
CA THR A 429 5.71 5.19 5.50
C THR A 429 6.35 6.23 6.42
N LEU A 430 7.22 5.82 7.34
CA LEU A 430 7.95 6.77 8.19
C LEU A 430 8.81 7.72 7.33
N VAL A 431 9.48 7.21 6.30
CA VAL A 431 10.26 8.04 5.36
C VAL A 431 9.37 9.10 4.71
N GLU A 432 8.21 8.71 4.17
CA GLU A 432 7.28 9.64 3.53
C GLU A 432 6.79 10.72 4.51
N VAL A 433 6.40 10.34 5.72
CA VAL A 433 5.95 11.28 6.77
C VAL A 433 7.08 12.22 7.20
N MET A 434 8.30 11.71 7.41
CA MET A 434 9.44 12.54 7.80
C MET A 434 9.92 13.43 6.65
N THR A 435 9.72 13.04 5.40
CA THR A 435 10.03 13.88 4.22
C THR A 435 9.05 15.06 4.15
N HIS A 436 7.78 14.83 4.49
CA HIS A 436 6.76 15.88 4.55
C HIS A 436 6.96 16.84 5.72
N ASN A 437 7.11 16.31 6.94
CA ASN A 437 7.26 17.09 8.15
C ASN A 437 8.46 16.61 8.98
N PRO A 438 9.69 17.07 8.65
CA PRO A 438 10.90 16.61 9.32
C PRO A 438 10.99 16.96 10.81
N ARG A 439 10.19 17.92 11.29
CA ARG A 439 10.19 18.36 12.70
C ARG A 439 9.65 17.29 13.65
N LEU A 440 8.79 16.41 13.16
CA LEU A 440 8.23 15.31 13.96
C LEU A 440 9.31 14.33 14.42
N MET A 441 10.44 14.29 13.73
CA MET A 441 11.57 13.44 14.12
C MET A 441 12.10 13.78 15.52
N SER A 442 12.17 15.07 15.92
CA SER A 442 12.58 15.44 17.29
C SER A 442 11.58 15.01 18.36
N GLU A 443 10.29 14.96 18.01
CA GLU A 443 9.22 14.69 18.97
C GLU A 443 9.01 13.19 19.18
N TYR A 444 9.07 12.40 18.10
CA TYR A 444 8.67 11.01 18.12
C TYR A 444 9.84 10.01 18.07
N PHE A 445 11.00 10.36 17.50
CA PHE A 445 12.13 9.42 17.37
C PHE A 445 13.03 9.49 18.61
N ASP A 446 12.70 8.68 19.60
CA ASP A 446 13.53 8.48 20.78
C ASP A 446 14.71 7.53 20.54
N ALA A 447 15.49 7.27 21.59
CA ALA A 447 16.62 6.34 21.52
C ALA A 447 16.21 4.89 21.22
N ASN A 448 14.98 4.49 21.53
CA ASN A 448 14.49 3.14 21.27
C ASN A 448 14.15 2.97 19.79
N VAL A 449 13.45 3.93 19.19
CA VAL A 449 13.15 3.94 17.75
C VAL A 449 14.43 3.84 16.94
N TRP A 450 15.40 4.72 17.19
CA TRP A 450 16.67 4.70 16.47
C TRP A 450 17.46 3.41 16.71
N ARG A 451 17.41 2.85 17.92
CA ARG A 451 18.05 1.55 18.21
C ARG A 451 17.47 0.44 17.34
N VAL A 452 16.14 0.35 17.21
CA VAL A 452 15.50 -0.65 16.35
C VAL A 452 16.01 -0.53 14.91
N LEU A 453 15.99 0.69 14.37
CA LEU A 453 16.39 0.95 12.99
C LEU A 453 17.88 0.65 12.75
N VAL A 454 18.76 1.12 13.64
CA VAL A 454 20.20 0.86 13.53
C VAL A 454 20.52 -0.62 13.68
N THR A 455 19.91 -1.32 14.65
CA THR A 455 20.14 -2.76 14.83
C THR A 455 19.69 -3.54 13.59
N TRP A 456 18.51 -3.25 13.03
CA TRP A 456 18.05 -3.90 11.80
C TRP A 456 18.95 -3.64 10.59
N PHE A 457 19.61 -2.48 10.52
CA PHE A 457 20.53 -2.19 9.41
C PHE A 457 21.69 -3.19 9.34
N PHE A 458 22.23 -3.57 10.49
CA PHE A 458 23.33 -4.53 10.60
C PHE A 458 22.83 -5.98 10.66
N GLU A 459 21.70 -6.26 11.34
CA GLU A 459 21.12 -7.59 11.44
C GLU A 459 20.67 -8.14 10.07
N TYR A 460 20.16 -7.27 9.18
CA TYR A 460 19.73 -7.64 7.83
C TYR A 460 20.68 -7.08 6.76
N SER A 461 21.95 -7.48 6.80
CA SER A 461 23.04 -7.00 5.93
C SER A 461 22.81 -7.20 4.42
N HIS A 462 21.81 -8.00 4.02
CA HIS A 462 21.46 -8.26 2.62
C HIS A 462 20.14 -7.63 2.15
N ASN A 463 19.48 -6.82 3.00
CA ASN A 463 18.20 -6.19 2.65
C ASN A 463 18.38 -4.76 2.10
N ASN A 464 18.73 -4.66 0.82
CA ASN A 464 18.96 -3.38 0.15
C ASN A 464 17.74 -2.44 0.16
N LEU A 465 16.51 -2.99 0.10
CA LEU A 465 15.28 -2.18 0.14
C LEU A 465 15.17 -1.44 1.48
N TYR A 466 15.40 -2.16 2.57
CA TYR A 466 15.42 -1.57 3.89
C TYR A 466 16.57 -0.57 4.07
N HIS A 467 17.77 -0.89 3.59
CA HIS A 467 18.92 0.01 3.69
C HIS A 467 18.71 1.33 2.94
N ALA A 468 18.04 1.30 1.78
CA ALA A 468 17.62 2.52 1.08
C ALA A 468 16.66 3.37 1.92
N ALA A 469 15.63 2.77 2.53
CA ALA A 469 14.69 3.50 3.39
C ALA A 469 15.38 4.04 4.66
N PHE A 470 16.25 3.25 5.29
CA PHE A 470 17.04 3.68 6.44
C PHE A 470 17.98 4.85 6.10
N TYR A 471 18.69 4.78 4.97
CA TYR A 471 19.54 5.87 4.50
C TYR A 471 18.74 7.18 4.36
N GLN A 472 17.52 7.13 3.80
CA GLN A 472 16.68 8.30 3.66
C GLN A 472 16.29 8.91 5.01
N LEU A 473 15.94 8.09 6.02
CA LEU A 473 15.68 8.58 7.38
C LEU A 473 16.90 9.26 8.00
N VAL A 474 18.08 8.65 7.89
CA VAL A 474 19.34 9.22 8.39
C VAL A 474 19.66 10.53 7.66
N PHE A 475 19.45 10.57 6.34
CA PHE A 475 19.68 11.77 5.54
C PHE A 475 18.74 12.91 5.95
N ILE A 476 17.46 12.65 6.21
CA ILE A 476 16.51 13.64 6.75
C ILE A 476 16.97 14.13 8.13
N ALA A 477 17.43 13.23 9.01
CA ALA A 477 17.94 13.59 10.33
C ALA A 477 19.19 14.50 10.23
N LEU A 478 20.07 14.24 9.27
CA LEU A 478 21.25 15.05 8.99
C LEU A 478 20.87 16.44 8.46
N ARG A 479 19.96 16.50 7.48
CA ARG A 479 19.56 17.75 6.81
C ARG A 479 18.75 18.69 7.69
N THR A 480 18.00 18.15 8.65
CA THR A 480 17.25 18.96 9.62
C THR A 480 18.10 19.61 10.69
N ASP A 481 19.37 19.21 10.81
CA ASP A 481 20.30 19.61 11.89
C ASP A 481 19.69 19.46 13.29
N ASN A 482 18.88 18.42 13.46
CA ASN A 482 18.24 18.13 14.74
C ASN A 482 19.28 17.54 15.70
N GLN A 483 19.89 18.42 16.51
CA GLN A 483 20.94 18.03 17.45
C GLN A 483 20.53 16.87 18.37
N GLN A 484 19.27 16.81 18.82
CA GLN A 484 18.81 15.73 19.70
C GLN A 484 18.84 14.37 18.98
N ALA A 485 18.37 14.30 17.74
CA ALA A 485 18.42 13.07 16.94
C ALA A 485 19.87 12.68 16.60
N LEU A 486 20.72 13.66 16.24
CA LEU A 486 22.13 13.43 15.94
C LEU A 486 22.91 12.96 17.18
N GLU A 487 22.64 13.50 18.36
CA GLU A 487 23.24 13.03 19.61
C GLU A 487 22.86 11.58 19.92
N VAL A 488 21.59 11.21 19.71
CA VAL A 488 21.15 9.82 19.89
C VAL A 488 21.88 8.89 18.91
N LEU A 489 21.88 9.22 17.62
CA LEU A 489 22.49 8.38 16.58
C LEU A 489 24.01 8.24 16.77
N VAL A 490 24.68 9.37 16.96
CA VAL A 490 26.13 9.44 16.85
C VAL A 490 26.81 9.22 18.20
N LYS A 491 26.28 9.75 19.32
CA LYS A 491 26.85 9.52 20.66
C LYS A 491 26.29 8.28 21.36
N LYS A 492 24.96 8.14 21.44
CA LYS A 492 24.34 7.05 22.24
C LYS A 492 24.41 5.70 21.53
N LEU A 493 24.06 5.67 20.25
CA LEU A 493 24.06 4.44 19.43
C LEU A 493 25.39 4.19 18.74
N LYS A 494 26.34 5.16 18.82
CA LYS A 494 27.68 5.05 18.22
C LYS A 494 27.63 4.67 16.73
N LEU A 495 26.64 5.18 15.99
CA LEU A 495 26.41 4.80 14.58
C LEU A 495 27.66 4.95 13.73
N ALA A 496 28.40 6.06 13.88
CA ALA A 496 29.64 6.28 13.13
C ALA A 496 30.68 5.18 13.39
N THR A 497 30.85 4.76 14.66
CA THR A 497 31.75 3.66 15.02
C THR A 497 31.28 2.33 14.44
N LEU A 498 29.99 2.00 14.59
CA LEU A 498 29.43 0.74 14.08
C LEU A 498 29.57 0.62 12.55
N LEU A 499 29.36 1.72 11.82
CA LEU A 499 29.55 1.76 10.36
C LEU A 499 31.00 1.46 9.97
N VAL A 500 31.97 2.07 10.66
CA VAL A 500 33.41 1.87 10.39
C VAL A 500 33.85 0.46 10.76
N GLU A 501 33.44 -0.03 11.93
CA GLU A 501 33.77 -1.37 12.41
C GLU A 501 33.19 -2.44 11.48
N HIS A 502 31.91 -2.35 11.13
CA HIS A 502 31.27 -3.33 10.23
C HIS A 502 31.83 -3.26 8.80
N TYR A 503 32.24 -2.07 8.31
CA TYR A 503 32.90 -1.96 7.02
C TYR A 503 34.24 -2.70 6.99
N ARG A 504 34.98 -2.68 8.11
CA ARG A 504 36.31 -3.30 8.27
C ARG A 504 36.29 -4.77 8.72
N ALA A 505 35.30 -5.17 9.52
CA ALA A 505 35.22 -6.48 10.15
C ALA A 505 34.76 -7.58 9.19
N ASP A 506 33.82 -7.27 8.30
CA ASP A 506 33.31 -8.23 7.33
C ASP A 506 34.12 -8.20 6.05
N GLY A 507 34.49 -9.36 5.51
CA GLY A 507 35.05 -9.49 4.16
C GLY A 507 34.07 -9.01 3.07
N ASP A 508 34.34 -9.28 1.79
CA ASP A 508 33.47 -8.88 0.66
C ASP A 508 32.07 -9.55 0.65
N SER A 509 31.64 -10.17 1.76
CA SER A 509 30.42 -10.97 1.86
C SER A 509 29.14 -10.17 2.11
N THR A 510 29.19 -8.94 2.63
CA THR A 510 27.98 -8.19 3.03
C THR A 510 27.51 -7.17 1.98
N SER A 511 26.21 -7.18 1.66
CA SER A 511 25.62 -6.31 0.63
C SER A 511 25.43 -4.85 1.08
N ASN A 512 25.43 -4.60 2.40
CA ASN A 512 25.18 -3.28 2.98
C ASN A 512 26.38 -2.31 2.88
N LYS A 513 27.58 -2.77 2.48
CA LYS A 513 28.79 -1.93 2.38
C LYS A 513 28.60 -0.69 1.51
N GLY A 514 27.87 -0.80 0.41
CA GLY A 514 27.54 0.33 -0.45
C GLY A 514 26.75 1.41 0.29
N TYR A 515 25.74 1.00 1.07
CA TYR A 515 24.96 1.91 1.91
C TYR A 515 25.76 2.47 3.08
N ILE A 516 26.68 1.69 3.68
CA ILE A 516 27.61 2.20 4.70
C ILE A 516 28.42 3.37 4.15
N LEU A 517 29.03 3.21 2.96
CA LEU A 517 29.79 4.28 2.31
C LEU A 517 28.92 5.50 1.98
N GLN A 518 27.67 5.29 1.54
CA GLN A 518 26.73 6.39 1.29
C GLN A 518 26.40 7.17 2.58
N ILE A 519 26.09 6.48 3.68
CA ILE A 519 25.81 7.11 4.99
C ILE A 519 27.03 7.88 5.49
N CYS A 520 28.22 7.27 5.44
CA CYS A 520 29.46 7.94 5.86
C CYS A 520 29.76 9.18 5.02
N ASN A 521 29.54 9.13 3.70
CA ASN A 521 29.71 10.32 2.85
C ASN A 521 28.66 11.40 3.15
N ALA A 522 27.41 11.03 3.40
CA ALA A 522 26.38 11.98 3.80
C ALA A 522 26.73 12.68 5.13
N ILE A 523 27.23 11.93 6.12
CA ILE A 523 27.71 12.48 7.39
C ILE A 523 28.87 13.45 7.16
N ARG A 524 29.87 13.06 6.35
CA ARG A 524 31.05 13.88 6.02
C ARG A 524 30.66 15.18 5.33
N LEU A 525 29.83 15.09 4.29
CA LEU A 525 29.39 16.25 3.51
C LEU A 525 28.51 17.18 4.35
N GLN A 526 27.59 16.64 5.14
CA GLN A 526 26.76 17.45 6.04
C GLN A 526 27.62 18.18 7.09
N ALA A 527 28.60 17.51 7.69
CA ALA A 527 29.51 18.15 8.64
C ALA A 527 30.34 19.26 8.00
N ALA A 528 30.77 19.08 6.74
CA ALA A 528 31.50 20.10 5.99
C ALA A 528 30.64 21.32 5.61
N SER A 529 29.33 21.16 5.43
CA SER A 529 28.40 22.28 5.17
C SER A 529 27.98 23.03 6.44
N GLN A 530 28.36 22.55 7.63
CA GLN A 530 28.02 23.18 8.91
C GLN A 530 29.15 24.08 9.43
N SER A 531 28.78 25.05 10.28
CA SER A 531 29.73 25.96 10.91
C SER A 531 30.76 25.19 11.78
N PRO A 532 31.95 25.76 12.02
CA PRO A 532 32.95 25.15 12.90
C PRO A 532 32.41 24.79 14.29
N ASP A 533 31.51 25.60 14.83
CA ASP A 533 30.90 25.41 16.15
C ASP A 533 29.79 24.34 16.17
N ALA A 534 29.38 23.81 15.01
CA ALA A 534 28.29 22.86 14.92
C ALA A 534 28.63 21.52 15.60
N PHE A 535 27.61 20.93 16.21
CA PHE A 535 27.73 19.69 16.97
C PHE A 535 28.39 18.55 16.17
N LEU A 536 27.90 18.29 14.96
CA LEU A 536 28.35 17.14 14.16
C LEU A 536 29.82 17.28 13.76
N ARG A 537 30.23 18.48 13.32
CA ARG A 537 31.62 18.77 12.95
C ARG A 537 32.57 18.59 14.13
N ASN A 538 32.23 19.16 15.29
CA ASN A 538 32.99 19.00 16.53
C ASN A 538 33.07 17.54 17.01
N PHE A 539 31.98 16.80 16.87
CA PHE A 539 31.97 15.37 17.19
C PHE A 539 32.94 14.61 16.29
N LEU A 540 32.87 14.77 14.96
CA LEU A 540 33.72 14.02 14.03
C LEU A 540 35.21 14.37 14.20
N GLN A 541 35.54 15.63 14.49
CA GLN A 541 36.92 16.06 14.77
C GLN A 541 37.49 15.42 16.03
N SER A 542 36.67 15.21 17.06
CA SER A 542 37.09 14.55 18.31
C SER A 542 37.08 13.02 18.23
N HIS A 543 36.43 12.44 17.22
CA HIS A 543 36.23 11.00 17.08
C HIS A 543 37.43 10.31 16.41
N THR A 544 38.21 9.53 17.18
CA THR A 544 39.47 8.92 16.72
C THR A 544 39.28 7.89 15.61
N THR A 545 38.31 6.99 15.74
CA THR A 545 38.05 5.94 14.72
C THR A 545 37.56 6.54 13.40
N TRP A 546 36.83 7.66 13.47
CA TRP A 546 36.37 8.38 12.28
C TRP A 546 37.54 9.04 11.55
N ARG A 547 38.40 9.77 12.26
CA ARG A 547 39.59 10.40 11.68
C ARG A 547 40.51 9.40 11.00
N GLY A 548 40.67 8.21 11.59
CA GLY A 548 41.42 7.11 10.99
C GLY A 548 40.72 6.44 9.80
N PHE A 549 39.44 6.72 9.55
CA PHE A 549 38.67 6.18 8.43
C PHE A 549 38.40 7.22 7.33
N GLU A 550 38.48 8.52 7.61
CA GLU A 550 38.09 9.56 6.66
C GLU A 550 38.87 9.49 5.34
N GLN A 551 40.20 9.30 5.40
CA GLN A 551 41.01 9.18 4.20
C GLN A 551 40.65 7.91 3.40
N GLU A 552 40.46 6.79 4.09
CA GLU A 552 40.03 5.53 3.49
C GLU A 552 38.67 5.67 2.79
N LEU A 553 37.71 6.36 3.42
CA LEU A 553 36.40 6.68 2.85
C LEU A 553 36.54 7.50 1.56
N ARG A 554 37.37 8.55 1.57
CA ARG A 554 37.61 9.40 0.40
C ARG A 554 38.25 8.62 -0.75
N ASP A 555 39.26 7.81 -0.46
CA ASP A 555 39.96 7.00 -1.46
C ASP A 555 39.01 5.97 -2.10
N ARG A 556 38.21 5.27 -1.28
CA ARG A 556 37.22 4.29 -1.75
C ARG A 556 36.10 4.93 -2.57
N THR A 557 35.59 6.07 -2.11
CA THR A 557 34.54 6.80 -2.84
C THR A 557 35.07 7.30 -4.18
N SER A 558 36.29 7.86 -4.20
CA SER A 558 36.94 8.30 -5.44
C SER A 558 37.09 7.16 -6.44
N LEU A 559 37.50 5.97 -5.97
CA LEU A 559 37.64 4.77 -6.81
C LEU A 559 36.30 4.29 -7.40
N LEU A 560 35.21 4.39 -6.64
CA LEU A 560 33.86 4.02 -7.08
C LEU A 560 33.23 5.06 -8.02
N CYS A 561 33.62 6.33 -7.89
CA CYS A 561 33.17 7.43 -8.74
C CYS A 561 33.95 7.54 -10.06
N VAL A 562 34.96 6.69 -10.32
CA VAL A 562 35.67 6.69 -11.60
C VAL A 562 34.72 6.21 -12.71
N ASN A 563 34.43 7.11 -13.65
CA ASN A 563 33.63 6.83 -14.84
C ASN A 563 34.13 5.55 -15.54
N GLY A 564 33.25 4.57 -15.69
CA GLY A 564 33.59 3.24 -16.18
C GLY A 564 34.30 3.26 -17.53
N LEU A 565 35.41 2.51 -17.64
CA LEU A 565 36.07 1.95 -18.85
C LEU A 565 36.10 2.78 -20.17
N GLY A 566 35.84 4.09 -20.15
CA GLY A 566 35.81 4.93 -21.35
C GLY A 566 34.58 4.77 -22.25
N PHE A 567 33.49 4.15 -21.77
CA PHE A 567 32.23 4.08 -22.52
C PHE A 567 31.16 4.93 -21.84
N ALA A 568 30.63 5.92 -22.55
CA ALA A 568 29.49 6.69 -22.10
C ALA A 568 28.25 5.79 -22.06
N VAL A 569 27.94 5.23 -20.89
CA VAL A 569 26.65 4.58 -20.63
C VAL A 569 25.64 5.70 -20.37
N PRO A 570 24.50 5.76 -21.09
CA PRO A 570 23.44 6.71 -20.78
C PRO A 570 22.97 6.48 -19.34
N GLN A 571 23.23 7.44 -18.45
CA GLN A 571 22.65 7.40 -17.12
C GLN A 571 21.12 7.46 -17.23
N ALA A 572 20.42 6.58 -16.51
CA ALA A 572 18.96 6.60 -16.43
C ALA A 572 18.52 7.94 -15.84
N VAL A 573 17.94 8.80 -16.68
CA VAL A 573 17.33 10.06 -16.31
C VAL A 573 16.28 9.78 -15.24
N ARG A 574 16.49 10.26 -14.01
CA ARG A 574 15.42 10.30 -13.00
C ARG A 574 14.29 11.21 -13.53
N PRO A 575 13.01 10.78 -13.45
CA PRO A 575 11.89 11.64 -13.85
C PRO A 575 11.89 12.91 -12.98
N GLY A 576 12.09 14.08 -13.60
CA GLY A 576 12.09 15.38 -12.93
C GLY A 576 13.29 16.28 -13.22
N TYR A 577 14.38 15.74 -13.78
CA TYR A 577 15.57 16.54 -14.13
C TYR A 577 15.69 16.67 -15.66
N GLN A 578 15.12 17.74 -16.23
CA GLN A 578 15.52 18.18 -17.57
C GLN A 578 16.84 18.95 -17.42
N LYS A 579 17.96 18.29 -17.74
CA LYS A 579 19.24 18.98 -17.94
C LYS A 579 19.12 19.75 -19.27
N ASP A 580 19.12 21.08 -19.20
CA ASP A 580 19.20 21.94 -20.38
C ASP A 580 20.41 21.51 -21.23
N SER A 581 20.14 21.11 -22.47
CA SER A 581 21.03 20.31 -23.32
C SER A 581 22.19 21.10 -23.94
N TRP A 582 22.61 22.22 -23.35
CA TRP A 582 23.55 23.16 -23.98
C TRP A 582 24.82 23.46 -23.18
N GLN A 583 25.05 22.83 -22.02
CA GLN A 583 26.31 22.95 -21.28
C GLN A 583 27.22 21.74 -21.51
N MET A 584 27.71 21.61 -22.75
CA MET A 584 28.73 20.64 -23.18
C MET A 584 30.07 21.35 -23.38
N LEU A 585 30.56 22.08 -22.38
CA LEU A 585 31.87 22.75 -22.39
C LEU A 585 32.28 23.12 -20.95
N ASN A 586 32.68 22.11 -20.15
CA ASN A 586 33.66 22.18 -19.04
C ASN A 586 33.66 20.84 -18.25
N GLU A 587 33.96 19.72 -18.91
CA GLU A 587 33.90 18.38 -18.28
C GLU A 587 35.05 18.05 -17.31
N GLU A 588 36.04 18.94 -17.12
CA GLU A 588 37.19 18.68 -16.24
C GLU A 588 37.01 19.15 -14.78
N GLN A 589 35.90 19.82 -14.43
CA GLN A 589 35.69 20.38 -13.08
C GLN A 589 34.67 19.64 -12.20
N ASP A 590 33.95 18.65 -12.72
CA ASP A 590 32.86 17.98 -11.98
C ASP A 590 33.23 16.59 -11.39
N ALA A 591 34.43 16.07 -11.65
CA ALA A 591 34.90 14.74 -11.20
C ALA A 591 35.43 14.71 -9.74
N GLY A 592 34.71 15.34 -8.81
CA GLY A 592 35.03 15.35 -7.38
C GLY A 592 34.12 14.46 -6.54
N ILE A 593 34.45 14.31 -5.26
CA ILE A 593 33.58 13.68 -4.24
C ILE A 593 33.13 14.67 -3.15
N ASP A 594 33.57 15.93 -3.24
CA ASP A 594 33.29 17.01 -2.30
C ASP A 594 32.12 17.88 -2.78
N HIS A 595 31.72 18.86 -1.95
CA HIS A 595 30.66 19.82 -2.30
C HIS A 595 30.91 20.45 -3.68
N GLY A 596 29.84 20.58 -4.46
CA GLY A 596 29.91 21.05 -5.86
C GLY A 596 30.21 19.98 -6.90
N SER A 597 30.53 18.74 -6.52
CA SER A 597 30.72 17.62 -7.47
C SER A 597 29.42 16.94 -7.90
N GLU A 598 29.45 16.17 -9.00
CA GLU A 598 28.31 15.32 -9.42
C GLU A 598 27.93 14.30 -8.34
N PHE A 599 28.91 13.74 -7.63
CA PHE A 599 28.67 12.81 -6.53
C PHE A 599 27.91 13.47 -5.37
N ALA A 600 28.36 14.63 -4.89
CA ALA A 600 27.67 15.35 -3.82
C ALA A 600 26.23 15.74 -4.24
N ARG A 601 26.04 16.20 -5.48
CA ARG A 601 24.70 16.47 -6.04
C ARG A 601 23.84 15.21 -6.08
N SER A 602 24.41 14.05 -6.44
CA SER A 602 23.69 12.77 -6.51
C SER A 602 23.19 12.28 -5.14
N LEU A 603 23.88 12.67 -4.06
CA LEU A 603 23.48 12.39 -2.68
C LEU A 603 22.47 13.42 -2.13
N GLY A 604 22.20 14.51 -2.85
CA GLY A 604 21.25 15.55 -2.46
C GLY A 604 21.87 16.87 -1.99
N PHE A 605 23.19 17.06 -2.11
CA PHE A 605 23.89 18.32 -1.77
C PHE A 605 24.05 19.18 -3.03
N VAL A 606 22.98 19.86 -3.45
CA VAL A 606 22.92 20.57 -4.75
C VAL A 606 23.53 21.97 -4.69
N ASP A 607 23.16 22.76 -3.68
CA ASP A 607 23.58 24.16 -3.51
C ASP A 607 24.44 24.38 -2.25
N ASP A 608 24.79 23.30 -1.54
CA ASP A 608 25.57 23.39 -0.31
C ASP A 608 27.04 23.71 -0.61
N VAL A 609 27.62 24.60 0.17
CA VAL A 609 29.03 25.01 0.07
C VAL A 609 29.75 24.59 1.34
N ALA A 610 30.93 24.00 1.20
CA ALA A 610 31.78 23.69 2.35
C ALA A 610 32.12 24.98 3.09
N TRP A 611 32.01 24.96 4.42
CA TRP A 611 32.61 26.01 5.23
C TRP A 611 34.13 25.98 5.02
N PRO A 612 34.78 27.15 4.90
CA PRO A 612 36.23 27.21 4.88
C PRO A 612 36.80 26.38 6.03
N GLU A 613 37.77 25.52 5.73
CA GLU A 613 38.58 24.94 6.78
C GLU A 613 39.29 26.11 7.47
N ASP A 614 39.20 26.18 8.79
CA ASP A 614 40.08 27.08 9.52
C ASP A 614 41.49 26.59 9.27
N ASP A 615 42.19 27.25 8.36
CA ASP A 615 43.62 27.09 8.18
C ASP A 615 44.24 27.24 9.56
N ALA A 616 44.65 26.11 10.14
CA ALA A 616 45.45 26.07 11.33
C ALA A 616 46.70 26.90 11.05
N VAL A 617 46.71 28.11 11.63
CA VAL A 617 47.82 29.02 11.88
C VAL A 617 49.13 28.58 11.22
N ASP A 618 49.34 28.97 9.96
CA ASP A 618 50.67 28.95 9.38
C ASP A 618 51.05 30.31 8.77
N GLY A 619 52.20 30.80 9.23
CA GLY A 619 52.58 32.20 9.20
C GLY A 619 52.73 32.79 7.80
N ASN A 620 51.91 33.81 7.52
CA ASN A 620 52.36 35.12 7.06
C ASN A 620 53.53 35.13 6.04
N LYS A 621 53.26 34.87 4.76
CA LYS A 621 54.13 35.32 3.66
C LYS A 621 53.35 35.98 2.53
N LYS A 622 53.45 37.32 2.51
CA LYS A 622 53.03 38.25 1.45
C LYS A 622 53.22 37.66 0.04
N ARG A 623 52.10 37.54 -0.69
CA ARG A 623 52.03 37.28 -2.14
C ARG A 623 52.94 38.25 -2.91
N LYS A 624 54.10 37.77 -3.37
CA LYS A 624 54.93 38.45 -4.38
C LYS A 624 54.62 37.84 -5.75
N LYS A 625 53.94 38.64 -6.58
CA LYS A 625 53.59 38.38 -7.99
C LYS A 625 54.81 37.86 -8.75
N LYS A 626 54.79 36.60 -9.24
CA LYS A 626 55.90 36.05 -10.05
C LYS A 626 55.48 35.81 -11.49
N LYS A 627 56.25 36.44 -12.37
CA LYS A 627 56.21 36.44 -13.82
C LYS A 627 56.89 35.16 -14.35
N LYS A 628 56.35 34.72 -15.48
CA LYS A 628 56.64 33.55 -16.34
C LYS A 628 58.14 33.24 -16.59
N GLY A 629 58.49 31.95 -16.43
CA GLY A 629 59.42 31.17 -17.27
C GLY A 629 60.93 31.28 -17.05
N LYS A 630 61.63 30.16 -16.76
CA LYS A 630 62.32 29.26 -17.73
C LYS A 630 63.27 28.27 -16.99
N ARG A 631 63.26 27.02 -17.48
CA ARG A 631 64.10 25.83 -17.18
C ARG A 631 65.53 26.09 -16.67
N THR A 632 66.02 25.25 -15.73
CA THR A 632 67.12 24.27 -15.96
C THR A 632 67.20 23.21 -14.84
N LEU A 633 67.61 21.99 -15.21
CA LEU A 633 67.82 20.78 -14.40
C LEU A 633 69.10 20.85 -13.54
N HIS A 634 69.10 20.19 -12.36
CA HIS A 634 70.18 19.32 -11.86
C HIS A 634 69.78 18.63 -10.53
N LEU A 635 69.87 17.30 -10.49
CA LEU A 635 70.08 16.43 -9.30
C LEU A 635 71.61 16.42 -8.96
N PRO A 636 72.14 15.85 -7.83
CA PRO A 636 71.54 14.93 -6.84
C PRO A 636 71.94 15.15 -5.34
N ASN A 637 71.45 14.24 -4.48
CA ASN A 637 72.05 13.69 -3.24
C ASN A 637 72.13 14.54 -1.96
N SER A 638 71.53 14.04 -0.87
CA SER A 638 72.29 13.44 0.25
C SER A 638 71.37 12.86 1.34
N ASN A 639 71.70 11.65 1.77
CA ASN A 639 71.20 10.96 2.95
C ASN A 639 71.27 11.80 4.24
N GLY A 640 70.31 11.57 5.14
CA GLY A 640 70.36 11.98 6.54
C GLY A 640 69.53 11.03 7.39
N ILE A 641 70.22 10.13 8.08
CA ILE A 641 69.75 9.20 9.12
C ILE A 641 69.65 9.97 10.45
N HIS A 642 68.57 9.74 11.22
CA HIS A 642 68.49 9.74 12.69
C HIS A 642 67.05 9.35 13.05
N ASP A 643 66.79 8.13 13.52
CA ASP A 643 66.89 7.61 14.89
C ASP A 643 65.79 8.10 15.85
N VAL A 644 65.02 7.10 16.30
CA VAL A 644 64.64 6.79 17.69
C VAL A 644 63.81 7.85 18.44
N ASP A 645 62.55 7.54 18.72
CA ASP A 645 62.16 7.28 20.11
C ASP A 645 60.80 6.56 20.19
N GLU A 646 60.84 5.39 20.82
CA GLU A 646 59.70 4.67 21.37
C GLU A 646 59.08 5.52 22.49
N ALA A 647 57.74 5.58 22.52
CA ALA A 647 57.00 5.90 23.73
C ALA A 647 55.85 4.90 23.86
N ASP A 648 56.13 3.91 24.70
CA ASP A 648 55.21 2.99 25.34
C ASP A 648 54.10 3.76 26.06
N SER A 649 52.84 3.43 25.80
CA SER A 649 51.72 3.81 26.65
C SER A 649 50.67 2.72 26.58
N THR A 650 50.59 2.02 27.70
CA THR A 650 49.55 1.11 28.14
C THR A 650 48.16 1.76 28.02
N ASP A 651 47.14 0.98 27.66
CA ASP A 651 46.01 0.70 28.55
C ASP A 651 44.87 -0.04 27.82
N ASP A 652 44.55 -1.20 28.39
CA ASP A 652 43.24 -1.84 28.56
C ASP A 652 42.40 -2.25 27.34
N GLU A 653 42.67 -3.49 26.94
CA GLU A 653 41.75 -4.41 26.28
C GLU A 653 40.51 -4.65 27.17
N PHE A 654 39.36 -4.09 26.80
CA PHE A 654 38.07 -4.40 27.43
C PHE A 654 37.11 -5.00 26.40
N THR A 655 37.15 -6.33 26.28
CA THR A 655 36.13 -7.11 25.57
C THR A 655 34.96 -7.38 26.51
N SER A 656 33.87 -6.62 26.41
CA SER A 656 32.57 -7.07 26.93
C SER A 656 31.66 -7.46 25.78
N LYS A 657 31.05 -8.64 25.88
CA LYS A 657 30.17 -9.19 24.85
C LYS A 657 28.84 -8.42 24.82
N PRO A 658 28.13 -8.36 23.67
CA PRO A 658 26.85 -7.66 23.53
C PRO A 658 25.76 -8.09 24.54
N GLU A 659 25.87 -9.31 25.05
CA GLU A 659 24.98 -9.92 26.04
C GLU A 659 25.03 -9.21 27.40
N ASP A 660 26.20 -8.73 27.83
CA ASP A 660 26.38 -8.03 29.12
C ASP A 660 25.76 -6.63 29.10
N ILE A 661 25.70 -6.00 27.91
CA ILE A 661 25.05 -4.71 27.69
C ILE A 661 23.52 -4.86 27.67
N ALA A 662 23.01 -5.99 27.16
CA ALA A 662 21.58 -6.31 27.17
C ALA A 662 21.06 -6.61 28.59
N ALA A 663 21.86 -7.30 29.42
CA ALA A 663 21.53 -7.53 30.83
C ALA A 663 21.46 -6.22 31.64
N ALA A 664 22.39 -5.28 31.40
CA ALA A 664 22.37 -3.97 32.03
C ALA A 664 21.15 -3.12 31.61
N ALA A 665 20.66 -3.28 30.37
CA ALA A 665 19.47 -2.60 29.88
C ALA A 665 18.16 -3.16 30.48
N LEU A 666 18.11 -4.45 30.79
CA LEU A 666 16.99 -5.10 31.48
C LEU A 666 16.80 -4.57 32.90
N ILE A 667 17.90 -4.41 33.64
CA ILE A 667 17.89 -3.86 35.00
C ILE A 667 17.45 -2.39 34.99
N ALA A 668 17.93 -1.59 34.02
CA ALA A 668 17.55 -0.19 33.89
C ALA A 668 16.07 0.01 33.49
N ALA A 669 15.49 -0.93 32.72
CA ALA A 669 14.08 -0.89 32.34
C ALA A 669 13.15 -1.27 33.50
N GLU A 670 13.55 -2.25 34.32
CA GLU A 670 12.79 -2.67 35.51
C GLU A 670 12.80 -1.56 36.60
N GLU A 671 13.93 -0.86 36.78
CA GLU A 671 14.00 0.31 37.68
C GLU A 671 13.14 1.49 37.18
N ALA A 672 13.05 1.71 35.88
CA ALA A 672 12.20 2.76 35.30
C ALA A 672 10.69 2.47 35.47
N GLU A 673 10.29 1.20 35.40
CA GLU A 673 8.91 0.76 35.62
C GLU A 673 8.49 0.91 37.10
N LEU A 674 9.41 0.63 38.04
CA LEU A 674 9.21 0.85 39.47
C LEU A 674 9.11 2.35 39.82
N ALA A 675 9.85 3.21 39.13
CA ALA A 675 9.76 4.66 39.30
C ALA A 675 8.44 5.25 38.76
N ALA A 676 7.91 4.70 37.65
CA ALA A 676 6.67 5.17 37.03
C ALA A 676 5.41 4.84 37.85
N ASN A 677 5.42 3.72 38.58
CA ASN A 677 4.26 3.27 39.37
C ASN A 677 4.19 3.89 40.79
N GLY A 678 5.20 4.65 41.22
CA GLY A 678 5.28 5.25 42.56
C GLY A 678 4.47 6.54 42.75
N PHE A 679 3.83 7.09 41.72
CA PHE A 679 3.34 8.47 41.75
C PHE A 679 1.94 8.66 41.12
N ARG A 680 0.93 7.89 41.54
CA ARG A 680 -0.50 8.26 41.35
C ARG A 680 -1.42 7.40 42.22
N GLY A 681 -2.11 8.03 43.18
CA GLY A 681 -3.29 7.43 43.81
C GLY A 681 -3.61 7.87 45.24
N SER A 682 -4.08 9.11 45.43
CA SER A 682 -4.81 9.52 46.65
C SER A 682 -6.23 9.98 46.26
N LYS A 683 -7.22 9.39 46.92
CA LYS A 683 -8.65 9.79 47.09
C LYS A 683 -9.60 9.59 45.90
N PHE A 684 -10.47 8.59 45.98
CA PHE A 684 -11.87 8.68 46.48
C PHE A 684 -12.43 7.26 46.63
N GLY A 685 -13.25 7.03 47.67
CA GLY A 685 -13.61 5.68 48.14
C GLY A 685 -15.09 5.30 48.03
N THR A 686 -15.43 4.28 48.86
CA THR A 686 -16.71 3.57 49.12
C THR A 686 -16.88 2.26 48.32
N ALA A 687 -17.30 1.12 48.87
CA ALA A 687 -17.49 0.66 50.25
C ALA A 687 -17.61 -0.90 50.26
N ASN A 688 -17.51 -1.49 51.47
CA ASN A 688 -17.85 -2.87 51.89
C ASN A 688 -16.82 -3.97 51.53
N GLY A 689 -16.35 -4.84 52.43
CA GLY A 689 -16.58 -5.04 53.85
C GLY A 689 -15.92 -6.36 54.30
N ALA A 690 -15.32 -6.35 55.49
CA ALA A 690 -15.01 -7.48 56.40
C ALA A 690 -14.00 -8.58 55.98
N SER A 691 -12.78 -8.55 56.53
CA SER A 691 -12.40 -9.34 57.73
C SER A 691 -10.87 -9.32 57.99
N THR A 692 -10.48 -8.79 59.16
CA THR A 692 -9.18 -8.97 59.82
C THR A 692 -9.23 -10.20 60.75
N PRO A 693 -8.19 -10.59 61.53
CA PRO A 693 -6.77 -10.15 61.59
C PRO A 693 -5.75 -11.32 61.72
N LYS A 694 -4.43 -11.01 61.63
CA LYS A 694 -3.46 -11.52 62.63
C LYS A 694 -2.22 -10.62 62.73
N LYS A 695 -2.13 -9.94 63.88
CA LYS A 695 -0.96 -9.23 64.42
C LYS A 695 0.20 -10.20 64.69
N LYS A 696 1.44 -9.76 64.46
CA LYS A 696 2.51 -9.82 65.48
C LYS A 696 3.59 -8.76 65.20
N SER A 697 4.01 -8.11 66.28
CA SER A 697 4.89 -6.95 66.36
C SER A 697 6.37 -7.36 66.51
N LYS A 698 7.29 -6.47 66.12
CA LYS A 698 8.25 -5.81 67.05
C LYS A 698 9.28 -4.90 66.33
N LYS A 699 9.16 -3.61 66.66
CA LYS A 699 10.17 -2.56 66.94
C LYS A 699 11.68 -2.84 66.68
N LYS A 700 12.25 -1.96 65.85
CA LYS A 700 13.49 -1.14 65.97
C LYS A 700 14.78 -1.76 66.54
N GLN A 701 15.88 -1.64 65.77
CA GLN A 701 17.13 -1.06 66.28
C GLN A 701 17.98 -0.42 65.16
N HIS A 702 18.74 0.60 65.57
CA HIS A 702 19.49 1.57 64.79
C HIS A 702 20.75 1.03 64.08
N LYS A 703 21.02 1.54 62.88
CA LYS A 703 22.21 2.37 62.56
C LYS A 703 21.99 2.99 61.18
N LYS A 704 22.18 4.30 61.09
CA LYS A 704 22.31 5.02 59.82
C LYS A 704 23.79 5.16 59.53
#